data_AF-N0AZP4-F1
#
_entry.id   AF-N0AZP4-F1
#
_cell.length_a   1.000
_cell.length_b   1.000
_cell.length_c   1.000
_cell.angle_alpha   90.00
_cell.angle_beta   90.00
_cell.angle_gamma   90.00
#
_symmetry.space_group_name_H-M   'P 1'
#
loop_
_entity.id
_entity.type
_entity.pdbx_description
1 polymer ?
#
loop_
_entity_poly.entity_id
_entity_poly.type
_entity_poly.pdbx_seq_one_letter_code
_entity_poly.pdbx_strand_id
1 'polypeptide(L)'
;MLISQVKPDIKSIVHFFDNQHNFFTELEVYFTQNNQKLRAILLFPFHNKGRFLLEKVQIYHHDQWAPKKGDPYHFGMALADHYSVELVGGKISASERNAKNQLERRFRSLVTQLASKLKEELPPFYKTECGISPDFLSITTKFEVNEEIIAGRIETNFYYPHTVDDKKYFEELLEKNVSANLENLEKFHLVLSEKIKEQKVYITTIPILNPISEETYPNDVMDVSIHSEGHCLICDLPAVSSINSTVKINLKELERHIEDLLIMVVGDQFICKNCNSLVKKDKTIIKDVQTGQLLAERYIDELSVLGYMNNQEQMQRVLNVVVDYHVYFREFEEQFWSAFSFVATVKWETFSNELTRKELEIALQDFVPEIPSGVTKEKLMAVLKKLNLTVEEKQAFWRKANQVVVTHYLYVTVFGWDMKQEFAILGKNRAEFIFQYLPFPTELAPYVQGFAAYFSKNGSQEVLKLHKTLDHQHQQIRQLQQENGRLTQKLGQAYSRNSELEQASVNLSSEVRNKGDILKIQQLKGLIEELKTELSLVTVPLEEEEQTEEMLLTEERIKQEPITIEGFFQEKKILILGGNRGKQIKEENGYTILTHDGRILDPAFYELLKTADIIIVLTHLISHRAMWEAKEFAILEEKPIYYSAFTNIPTILSEVANLPS
;
A
#
# COMPACT_ATOMS: atom_id res chain seq x y z
N MET A 1 -15.62 38.35 80.12
CA MET A 1 -16.72 37.44 79.77
C MET A 1 -16.97 36.52 80.96
N LEU A 2 -18.16 36.53 81.56
CA LEU A 2 -18.46 35.71 82.74
C LEU A 2 -19.02 34.35 82.29
N ILE A 3 -18.19 33.31 82.39
CA ILE A 3 -18.62 31.91 82.26
C ILE A 3 -18.84 31.36 83.68
N SER A 4 -19.92 30.61 83.87
CA SER A 4 -20.24 29.96 85.15
C SER A 4 -20.68 28.52 84.91
N GLN A 5 -20.65 27.68 85.96
CA GLN A 5 -21.13 26.29 85.91
C GLN A 5 -20.45 25.41 84.85
N VAL A 6 -19.14 25.56 84.66
CA VAL A 6 -18.38 24.72 83.72
C VAL A 6 -18.32 23.29 84.22
N LYS A 7 -18.84 22.35 83.43
CA LYS A 7 -18.88 20.92 83.71
C LYS A 7 -18.33 20.16 82.49
N PRO A 8 -17.06 19.72 82.54
CA PRO A 8 -16.52 18.79 81.55
C PRO A 8 -17.26 17.45 81.60
N ASP A 9 -17.58 16.88 80.45
CA ASP A 9 -18.11 15.52 80.34
C ASP A 9 -16.99 14.52 80.11
N ILE A 10 -16.53 13.90 81.20
CA ILE A 10 -15.45 12.91 81.16
C ILE A 10 -15.80 11.71 80.26
N LYS A 11 -17.10 11.40 80.09
CA LYS A 11 -17.54 10.29 79.23
C LYS A 11 -17.43 10.62 77.75
N SER A 12 -17.32 11.90 77.40
CA SER A 12 -17.14 12.37 76.03
C SER A 12 -15.68 12.43 75.59
N ILE A 13 -14.73 12.01 76.43
CA ILE A 13 -13.31 12.07 76.08
C ILE A 13 -13.04 11.14 74.90
N VAL A 14 -12.59 11.71 73.78
CA VAL A 14 -12.22 10.94 72.59
C VAL A 14 -10.78 11.22 72.18
N HIS A 15 -9.93 10.19 72.25
CA HIS A 15 -8.60 10.22 71.66
C HIS A 15 -8.68 9.85 70.18
N PHE A 16 -7.99 10.60 69.32
CA PHE A 16 -7.97 10.33 67.88
C PHE A 16 -6.69 10.83 67.20
N PHE A 17 -6.39 10.28 66.03
CA PHE A 17 -5.48 10.89 65.04
C PHE A 17 -6.30 11.65 64.00
N ASP A 18 -5.86 12.85 63.62
CA ASP A 18 -6.46 13.60 62.51
C ASP A 18 -5.91 13.15 61.13
N ASN A 19 -6.33 13.84 60.07
CA ASN A 19 -5.87 13.57 58.69
C ASN A 19 -4.40 13.98 58.45
N GLN A 20 -3.72 14.55 59.44
CA GLN A 20 -2.29 14.85 59.42
C GLN A 20 -1.51 13.93 60.38
N HIS A 21 -2.20 12.94 60.97
CA HIS A 21 -1.67 12.04 61.99
C HIS A 21 -1.17 12.73 63.26
N ASN A 22 -1.71 13.90 63.58
CA ASN A 22 -1.56 14.56 64.86
C ASN A 22 -2.51 13.93 65.87
N PHE A 23 -2.01 13.67 67.09
CA PHE A 23 -2.82 13.12 68.17
C PHE A 23 -3.55 14.23 68.92
N PHE A 24 -4.86 14.06 69.08
CA PHE A 24 -5.71 14.96 69.85
C PHE A 24 -6.55 14.19 70.86
N THR A 25 -6.96 14.91 71.91
CA THR A 25 -8.03 14.50 72.80
C THR A 25 -9.18 15.48 72.71
N GLU A 26 -10.33 15.03 72.26
CA GLU A 26 -11.59 15.76 72.28
C GLU A 26 -12.24 15.67 73.67
N LEU A 27 -12.86 16.76 74.11
CA LEU A 27 -13.63 16.82 75.34
C LEU A 27 -14.81 17.78 75.16
N GLU A 28 -16.02 17.30 75.46
CA GLU A 28 -17.19 18.15 75.56
C GLU A 28 -17.24 18.86 76.92
N VAL A 29 -17.56 20.15 76.89
CA VAL A 29 -17.70 20.97 78.09
C VAL A 29 -19.02 21.71 78.05
N TYR A 30 -19.82 21.53 79.10
CA TYR A 30 -21.09 22.23 79.29
C TYR A 30 -20.87 23.43 80.21
N PHE A 31 -21.41 24.60 79.87
CA PHE A 31 -21.23 25.82 80.67
C PHE A 31 -22.38 26.80 80.50
N THR A 32 -22.49 27.77 81.41
CA THR A 32 -23.53 28.81 81.39
C THR A 32 -22.92 30.19 81.18
N GLN A 33 -23.45 30.96 80.22
CA GLN A 33 -23.10 32.36 79.98
C GLN A 33 -24.38 33.19 79.83
N ASN A 34 -24.55 34.25 80.61
CA ASN A 34 -25.74 35.13 80.55
C ASN A 34 -27.07 34.33 80.59
N ASN A 35 -27.19 33.36 81.50
CA ASN A 35 -28.32 32.43 81.64
C ASN A 35 -28.58 31.48 80.44
N GLN A 36 -27.71 31.45 79.44
CA GLN A 36 -27.76 30.45 78.36
C GLN A 36 -26.87 29.26 78.69
N LYS A 37 -27.40 28.04 78.56
CA LYS A 37 -26.62 26.80 78.61
C LYS A 37 -25.98 26.56 77.25
N LEU A 38 -24.69 26.30 77.26
CA LEU A 38 -23.85 26.15 76.07
C LEU A 38 -23.04 24.86 76.18
N ARG A 39 -22.66 24.31 75.03
CA ARG A 39 -21.72 23.20 74.92
C ARG A 39 -20.57 23.62 74.01
N ALA A 40 -19.35 23.31 74.43
CA ALA A 40 -18.14 23.46 73.64
C ALA A 40 -17.50 22.09 73.39
N ILE A 41 -16.87 21.94 72.24
CA ILE A 41 -15.95 20.85 71.94
C ILE A 41 -14.54 21.43 72.01
N LEU A 42 -13.76 20.91 72.95
CA LEU A 42 -12.38 21.31 73.18
C LEU A 42 -11.45 20.23 72.64
N LEU A 43 -10.45 20.63 71.87
CA LEU A 43 -9.37 19.79 71.40
C LEU A 43 -8.12 20.03 72.24
N PHE A 44 -7.53 18.96 72.73
CA PHE A 44 -6.27 18.97 73.45
C PHE A 44 -5.18 18.36 72.57
N PRO A 45 -4.33 19.19 71.93
CA PRO A 45 -3.21 18.70 71.15
C PRO A 45 -2.12 18.07 72.03
N PHE A 46 -1.61 16.91 71.60
CA PHE A 46 -0.47 16.25 72.26
C PHE A 46 0.72 17.19 72.40
N HIS A 47 1.36 17.20 73.57
CA HIS A 47 2.56 18.00 73.90
C HIS A 47 2.40 19.53 74.04
N ASN A 48 1.23 20.11 73.76
CA ASN A 48 0.96 21.50 74.08
C ASN A 48 0.52 21.61 75.54
N LYS A 49 1.50 21.88 76.43
CA LYS A 49 1.28 21.95 77.88
C LYS A 49 0.20 22.99 78.24
N GLY A 50 -0.99 22.50 78.52
CA GLY A 50 -2.00 23.21 79.33
C GLY A 50 -2.95 24.14 78.58
N ARG A 51 -3.10 24.04 77.25
CA ARG A 51 -4.11 24.84 76.53
C ARG A 51 -4.95 23.98 75.61
N PHE A 52 -6.25 23.94 75.90
CA PHE A 52 -7.24 23.42 74.98
C PHE A 52 -7.46 24.42 73.84
N LEU A 53 -7.50 23.92 72.61
CA LEU A 53 -8.00 24.64 71.45
C LEU A 53 -9.51 24.45 71.39
N LEU A 54 -10.25 25.53 71.24
CA LEU A 54 -11.68 25.43 71.02
C LEU A 54 -11.94 25.12 69.55
N GLU A 55 -12.56 23.97 69.28
CA GLU A 55 -12.95 23.61 67.92
C GLU A 55 -14.33 24.16 67.58
N LYS A 56 -15.29 24.05 68.51
CA LYS A 56 -16.68 24.42 68.25
C LYS A 56 -17.43 24.84 69.51
N VAL A 57 -18.34 25.82 69.39
CA VAL A 57 -19.30 26.23 70.45
C VAL A 57 -20.72 26.20 69.90
N GLN A 58 -21.63 25.56 70.63
CA GLN A 58 -23.03 25.42 70.26
C GLN A 58 -23.94 25.82 71.42
N ILE A 59 -25.15 26.30 71.09
CA ILE A 59 -26.18 26.61 72.07
C ILE A 59 -26.93 25.33 72.45
N TYR A 60 -27.11 25.08 73.75
CA TYR A 60 -27.82 23.92 74.28
C TYR A 60 -29.23 24.33 74.77
N HIS A 61 -30.25 24.16 73.91
CA HIS A 61 -31.66 24.26 74.28
C HIS A 61 -32.38 22.96 73.92
N HIS A 62 -33.32 22.54 74.77
CA HIS A 62 -34.17 21.34 74.67
C HIS A 62 -34.24 20.76 73.24
N ASP A 63 -33.30 19.84 72.98
CA ASP A 63 -33.21 18.94 71.84
C ASP A 63 -32.89 19.54 70.45
N GLN A 64 -32.45 20.80 70.36
CA GLN A 64 -32.02 21.40 69.08
C GLN A 64 -30.65 22.11 69.15
N TRP A 65 -29.82 21.86 68.14
CA TRP A 65 -28.46 22.37 68.03
C TRP A 65 -28.39 23.53 67.04
N ALA A 66 -27.98 24.73 67.50
CA ALA A 66 -27.68 25.86 66.64
C ALA A 66 -26.27 26.43 66.92
N PRO A 67 -25.45 26.72 65.90
CA PRO A 67 -24.16 27.37 66.09
C PRO A 67 -24.37 28.78 66.66
N LYS A 68 -23.65 29.13 67.73
CA LYS A 68 -23.73 30.46 68.33
C LYS A 68 -22.99 31.45 67.43
N LYS A 69 -23.64 32.54 67.02
CA LYS A 69 -22.96 33.67 66.36
C LYS A 69 -22.13 34.43 67.40
N GLY A 70 -20.81 34.35 67.30
CA GLY A 70 -19.84 35.02 68.18
C GLY A 70 -18.43 34.52 67.90
N ASP A 71 -17.41 35.28 68.30
CA ASP A 71 -16.00 34.88 68.12
C ASP A 71 -15.68 33.67 69.03
N PRO A 72 -15.42 32.48 68.46
CA PRO A 72 -15.08 31.29 69.24
C PRO A 72 -13.84 31.53 70.11
N TYR A 73 -12.89 32.33 69.65
CA TYR A 73 -11.60 32.51 70.31
C TYR A 73 -11.74 32.98 71.77
N HIS A 74 -12.66 33.90 72.05
CA HIS A 74 -12.91 34.39 73.40
C HIS A 74 -13.54 33.34 74.33
N PHE A 75 -14.38 32.45 73.80
CA PHE A 75 -14.91 31.32 74.56
C PHE A 75 -13.82 30.30 74.86
N GLY A 76 -12.95 30.04 73.88
CA GLY A 76 -11.85 29.09 74.01
C GLY A 76 -10.87 29.49 75.09
N MET A 77 -10.43 30.75 75.10
CA MET A 77 -9.57 31.28 76.16
C MET A 77 -10.23 31.19 77.54
N ALA A 78 -11.47 31.63 77.66
CA ALA A 78 -12.18 31.65 78.94
C ALA A 78 -12.49 30.24 79.49
N LEU A 79 -12.70 29.25 78.62
CA LEU A 79 -12.88 27.86 79.03
C LEU A 79 -11.55 27.18 79.34
N ALA A 80 -10.50 27.45 78.57
CA ALA A 80 -9.17 26.88 78.80
C ALA A 80 -8.60 27.30 80.17
N ASP A 81 -8.82 28.54 80.58
CA ASP A 81 -8.36 29.08 81.87
C ASP A 81 -9.28 28.72 83.06
N HIS A 82 -10.40 28.02 82.82
CA HIS A 82 -11.31 27.66 83.89
C HIS A 82 -10.80 26.46 84.70
N TYR A 83 -10.73 26.61 86.02
CA TYR A 83 -10.21 25.59 86.96
C TYR A 83 -10.72 24.16 86.71
N SER A 84 -12.02 23.99 86.42
CA SER A 84 -12.60 22.67 86.12
C SER A 84 -12.03 22.03 84.84
N VAL A 85 -11.71 22.81 83.82
CA VAL A 85 -11.09 22.34 82.57
C VAL A 85 -9.61 22.05 82.80
N GLU A 86 -8.92 22.91 83.55
CA GLU A 86 -7.51 22.73 83.95
C GLU A 86 -7.31 21.40 84.72
N LEU A 87 -8.16 21.11 85.69
CA LEU A 87 -8.14 19.84 86.44
C LEU A 87 -8.31 18.61 85.54
N VAL A 88 -9.18 18.70 84.53
CA VAL A 88 -9.38 17.61 83.57
C VAL A 88 -8.21 17.51 82.60
N GLY A 89 -7.64 18.63 82.15
CA GLY A 89 -6.42 18.67 81.35
C GLY A 89 -5.23 18.00 82.03
N GLY A 90 -5.07 18.19 83.36
CA GLY A 90 -4.05 17.48 84.14
C GLY A 90 -4.24 15.97 84.16
N LYS A 91 -5.50 15.49 84.26
CA LYS A 91 -5.82 14.05 84.18
C LYS A 91 -5.60 13.48 82.78
N ILE A 92 -6.04 14.20 81.75
CA ILE A 92 -5.82 13.81 80.35
C ILE A 92 -4.33 13.66 80.10
N SER A 93 -3.52 14.67 80.49
CA SER A 93 -2.05 14.66 80.33
C SER A 93 -1.39 13.42 80.96
N ALA A 94 -1.91 12.92 82.08
CA ALA A 94 -1.38 11.73 82.75
C ALA A 94 -1.68 10.42 81.98
N SER A 95 -2.83 10.34 81.32
CA SER A 95 -3.25 9.16 80.53
C SER A 95 -2.90 9.25 79.04
N GLU A 96 -2.60 10.45 78.54
CA GLU A 96 -2.50 10.76 77.11
C GLU A 96 -1.42 9.94 76.40
N ARG A 97 -0.25 9.79 77.04
CA ARG A 97 0.86 9.00 76.49
C ARG A 97 0.45 7.53 76.29
N ASN A 98 -0.32 6.98 77.23
CA ASN A 98 -0.81 5.60 77.12
C ASN A 98 -1.87 5.47 76.04
N ALA A 99 -2.81 6.41 75.98
CA ALA A 99 -3.85 6.45 74.95
C ALA A 99 -3.25 6.58 73.54
N LYS A 100 -2.28 7.49 73.35
CA LYS A 100 -1.52 7.63 72.11
C LYS A 100 -0.82 6.34 71.72
N ASN A 101 -0.04 5.75 72.64
CA ASN A 101 0.67 4.50 72.37
C ASN A 101 -0.29 3.35 71.99
N GLN A 102 -1.45 3.28 72.63
CA GLN A 102 -2.46 2.26 72.33
C GLN A 102 -3.10 2.49 70.95
N LEU A 103 -3.48 3.73 70.64
CA LEU A 103 -4.08 4.10 69.36
C LEU A 103 -3.09 3.92 68.21
N GLU A 104 -1.82 4.26 68.43
CA GLU A 104 -0.74 4.08 67.46
C GLU A 104 -0.48 2.60 67.16
N ARG A 105 -0.51 1.73 68.18
CA ARG A 105 -0.42 0.27 67.98
C ARG A 105 -1.60 -0.27 67.18
N ARG A 106 -2.81 0.18 67.48
CA ARG A 106 -4.03 -0.21 66.73
C ARG A 106 -3.96 0.25 65.28
N PHE A 107 -3.60 1.51 65.05
CA PHE A 107 -3.42 2.09 63.72
C PHE A 107 -2.39 1.31 62.90
N ARG A 108 -1.20 1.04 63.46
CA ARG A 108 -0.14 0.26 62.79
C ARG A 108 -0.62 -1.15 62.44
N SER A 109 -1.36 -1.80 63.34
CA SER A 109 -1.96 -3.11 63.08
C SER A 109 -2.95 -3.05 61.92
N LEU A 110 -3.82 -2.03 61.88
CA LEU A 110 -4.80 -1.84 60.82
C LEU A 110 -4.14 -1.60 59.46
N VAL A 111 -3.13 -0.73 59.40
CA VAL A 111 -2.36 -0.46 58.16
C VAL A 111 -1.64 -1.71 57.67
N THR A 112 -1.09 -2.52 58.60
CA THR A 112 -0.41 -3.78 58.24
C THR A 112 -1.39 -4.80 57.67
N GLN A 113 -2.57 -4.95 58.28
CA GLN A 113 -3.63 -5.81 57.77
C GLN A 113 -4.12 -5.32 56.40
N LEU A 114 -4.27 -4.00 56.22
CA LEU A 114 -4.73 -3.39 54.98
C LEU A 114 -3.76 -3.69 53.85
N ALA A 115 -2.45 -3.51 54.08
CA ALA A 115 -1.43 -3.85 53.09
C ALA A 115 -1.43 -5.33 52.72
N SER A 116 -1.60 -6.23 53.70
CA SER A 116 -1.68 -7.68 53.43
C SER A 116 -2.91 -8.04 52.61
N LYS A 117 -4.07 -7.47 52.94
CA LYS A 117 -5.33 -7.76 52.26
C LYS A 117 -5.45 -7.12 50.90
N LEU A 118 -4.88 -5.92 50.70
CA LEU A 118 -4.74 -5.34 49.37
C LEU A 118 -3.95 -6.25 48.44
N LYS A 119 -2.87 -6.88 48.94
CA LYS A 119 -2.09 -7.85 48.16
C LYS A 119 -2.91 -9.10 47.77
N GLU A 120 -3.89 -9.50 48.57
CA GLU A 120 -4.75 -10.66 48.32
C GLU A 120 -5.95 -10.36 47.39
N GLU A 121 -6.59 -9.20 47.57
CA GLU A 121 -7.82 -8.81 46.87
C GLU A 121 -7.57 -8.13 45.52
N LEU A 122 -6.39 -7.51 45.34
CA LEU A 122 -6.02 -6.99 44.02
C LEU A 122 -5.87 -8.17 43.04
N PRO A 123 -6.27 -8.01 41.76
CA PRO A 123 -6.49 -9.14 40.87
C PRO A 123 -5.28 -10.08 40.80
N PRO A 124 -5.48 -11.42 40.91
CA PRO A 124 -4.39 -12.39 40.95
C PRO A 124 -3.57 -12.45 39.65
N PHE A 125 -4.04 -11.78 38.60
CA PHE A 125 -3.39 -11.72 37.29
C PHE A 125 -2.11 -10.87 37.28
N TYR A 126 -1.87 -10.04 38.30
CA TYR A 126 -0.70 -9.18 38.37
C TYR A 126 0.16 -9.53 39.57
N LYS A 127 1.48 -9.53 39.39
CA LYS A 127 2.42 -9.66 40.50
C LYS A 127 2.42 -8.34 41.28
N THR A 128 1.73 -8.34 42.42
CA THR A 128 1.57 -7.17 43.28
C THR A 128 2.53 -7.19 44.47
N GLU A 129 3.28 -6.11 44.63
CA GLU A 129 4.07 -5.85 45.83
C GLU A 129 3.45 -4.68 46.61
N CYS A 130 3.26 -4.86 47.92
CA CYS A 130 2.81 -3.80 48.81
C CYS A 130 3.90 -3.49 49.83
N GLY A 131 4.33 -2.23 49.89
CA GLY A 131 5.29 -1.72 50.86
C GLY A 131 4.65 -0.68 51.76
N ILE A 132 4.80 -0.81 53.08
CA ILE A 132 4.33 0.19 54.06
C ILE A 132 5.48 1.17 54.32
N SER A 133 5.18 2.48 54.31
CA SER A 133 6.18 3.48 54.68
C SER A 133 6.58 3.37 56.16
N PRO A 134 7.81 3.75 56.55
CA PRO A 134 8.28 3.62 57.93
C PRO A 134 7.42 4.35 58.98
N ASP A 135 6.73 5.40 58.56
CA ASP A 135 5.80 6.20 59.37
C ASP A 135 4.35 5.65 59.39
N PHE A 136 4.07 4.58 58.63
CA PHE A 136 2.73 4.00 58.45
C PHE A 136 1.69 4.96 57.85
N LEU A 137 2.12 6.06 57.24
CA LEU A 137 1.24 7.09 56.64
C LEU A 137 0.99 6.89 55.15
N SER A 138 1.62 5.88 54.54
CA SER A 138 1.28 5.45 53.19
C SER A 138 1.58 3.99 52.92
N ILE A 139 0.81 3.42 52.00
CA ILE A 139 1.06 2.11 51.41
C ILE A 139 1.42 2.33 49.94
N THR A 140 2.59 1.86 49.55
CA THR A 140 3.02 1.80 48.15
C THR A 140 2.57 0.47 47.55
N THR A 141 1.88 0.54 46.43
CA THR A 141 1.49 -0.63 45.63
C THR A 141 2.33 -0.64 44.36
N LYS A 142 2.90 -1.78 43.99
CA LYS A 142 3.60 -1.96 42.71
C LYS A 142 2.95 -3.10 41.94
N PHE A 143 2.64 -2.86 40.68
CA PHE A 143 2.09 -3.84 39.76
C PHE A 143 3.08 -4.08 38.62
N GLU A 144 3.44 -5.33 38.38
CA GLU A 144 4.22 -5.72 37.20
C GLU A 144 3.25 -6.11 36.08
N VAL A 145 3.19 -5.31 35.01
CA VAL A 145 2.34 -5.51 33.83
C VAL A 145 3.24 -5.49 32.60
N ASN A 146 3.38 -6.62 31.90
CA ASN A 146 4.22 -6.75 30.70
C ASN A 146 5.67 -6.22 30.91
N GLU A 147 6.31 -6.59 32.02
CA GLU A 147 7.68 -6.16 32.40
C GLU A 147 7.80 -4.67 32.80
N GLU A 148 6.71 -3.87 32.76
CA GLU A 148 6.67 -2.52 33.30
C GLU A 148 6.16 -2.51 34.75
N ILE A 149 6.78 -1.67 35.58
CA ILE A 149 6.42 -1.52 37.00
C ILE A 149 5.58 -0.25 37.18
N ILE A 150 4.31 -0.43 37.53
CA ILE A 150 3.39 0.65 37.87
C ILE A 150 3.39 0.81 39.38
N ALA A 151 3.74 2.00 39.87
CA ALA A 151 3.70 2.30 41.30
C ALA A 151 2.50 3.19 41.64
N GLY A 152 1.65 2.73 42.56
CA GLY A 152 0.62 3.50 43.24
C GLY A 152 1.06 3.88 44.65
N ARG A 153 0.47 4.96 45.18
CA ARG A 153 0.62 5.37 46.58
C ARG A 153 -0.77 5.62 47.16
N ILE A 154 -1.07 4.92 48.24
CA ILE A 154 -2.25 5.11 49.07
C ILE A 154 -1.80 5.89 50.30
N GLU A 155 -2.40 7.04 50.56
CA GLU A 155 -2.20 7.75 51.83
C GLU A 155 -3.10 7.11 52.91
N THR A 156 -2.56 6.90 54.11
CA THR A 156 -3.27 6.26 55.25
C THR A 156 -3.55 7.23 56.41
N ASN A 157 -3.29 8.51 56.19
CA ASN A 157 -3.54 9.62 57.11
C ASN A 157 -5.05 9.94 57.20
N PHE A 158 -5.81 9.03 57.78
CA PHE A 158 -7.24 9.18 57.99
C PHE A 158 -7.57 9.51 59.45
N TYR A 159 -8.69 10.20 59.68
CA TYR A 159 -9.26 10.39 61.00
C TYR A 159 -9.55 9.03 61.68
N TYR A 160 -8.86 8.75 62.78
CA TYR A 160 -8.88 7.45 63.46
C TYR A 160 -9.10 7.62 64.98
N PRO A 161 -10.37 7.63 65.43
CA PRO A 161 -10.71 7.77 66.84
C PRO A 161 -10.64 6.42 67.56
N HIS A 162 -10.32 6.43 68.85
CA HIS A 162 -10.24 5.21 69.65
C HIS A 162 -11.59 4.47 69.78
N THR A 163 -12.71 5.13 69.49
CA THR A 163 -14.07 4.58 69.49
C THR A 163 -14.43 3.86 68.18
N VAL A 164 -13.60 3.93 67.15
CA VAL A 164 -13.89 3.30 65.86
C VAL A 164 -13.92 1.79 66.00
N ASP A 165 -14.88 1.16 65.29
CA ASP A 165 -14.90 -0.28 65.06
C ASP A 165 -13.85 -0.61 63.98
N ASP A 166 -12.73 -1.19 64.42
CA ASP A 166 -11.59 -1.50 63.56
C ASP A 166 -11.98 -2.38 62.38
N LYS A 167 -12.94 -3.30 62.54
CA LYS A 167 -13.32 -4.22 61.47
C LYS A 167 -14.11 -3.50 60.38
N LYS A 168 -15.13 -2.73 60.78
CA LYS A 168 -15.95 -1.97 59.83
C LYS A 168 -15.10 -0.94 59.08
N TYR A 169 -14.25 -0.23 59.81
CA TYR A 169 -13.38 0.78 59.24
C TYR A 169 -12.33 0.19 58.28
N PHE A 170 -11.80 -0.99 58.63
CA PHE A 170 -10.92 -1.74 57.76
C PHE A 170 -11.60 -2.11 56.43
N GLU A 171 -12.84 -2.62 56.45
CA GLU A 171 -13.60 -2.99 55.24
C GLU A 171 -13.86 -1.76 54.34
N GLU A 172 -14.28 -0.63 54.91
CA GLU A 172 -14.49 0.63 54.17
C GLU A 172 -13.21 1.13 53.50
N LEU A 173 -12.07 1.07 54.21
CA LEU A 173 -10.77 1.44 53.65
C LEU A 173 -10.29 0.47 52.58
N LEU A 174 -10.52 -0.83 52.75
CA LEU A 174 -10.13 -1.85 51.79
C LEU A 174 -10.86 -1.62 50.46
N GLU A 175 -12.19 -1.50 50.48
CA GLU A 175 -13.01 -1.28 49.29
C GLU A 175 -12.56 -0.02 48.54
N LYS A 176 -12.45 1.11 49.24
CA LYS A 176 -12.02 2.39 48.66
C LYS A 176 -10.65 2.28 47.97
N ASN A 177 -9.70 1.60 48.62
CA ASN A 177 -8.33 1.49 48.11
C ASN A 177 -8.21 0.47 46.97
N VAL A 178 -8.98 -0.62 46.98
CA VAL A 178 -9.06 -1.55 45.84
C VAL A 178 -9.59 -0.82 44.62
N SER A 179 -10.71 -0.11 44.73
CA SER A 179 -11.30 0.65 43.62
C SER A 179 -10.32 1.68 43.03
N ALA A 180 -9.62 2.45 43.87
CA ALA A 180 -8.65 3.44 43.41
C ALA A 180 -7.46 2.82 42.65
N ASN A 181 -6.97 1.65 43.07
CA ASN A 181 -5.88 0.97 42.37
C ASN A 181 -6.34 0.37 41.04
N LEU A 182 -7.56 -0.19 40.98
CA LEU A 182 -8.15 -0.69 39.74
C LEU A 182 -8.34 0.43 38.70
N GLU A 183 -8.84 1.59 39.12
CA GLU A 183 -8.98 2.75 38.23
C GLU A 183 -7.62 3.20 37.65
N ASN A 184 -6.55 3.18 38.45
CA ASN A 184 -5.21 3.51 37.99
C ASN A 184 -4.67 2.47 36.99
N LEU A 185 -4.96 1.18 37.19
CA LEU A 185 -4.61 0.11 36.25
C LEU A 185 -5.37 0.26 34.92
N GLU A 186 -6.66 0.59 34.96
CA GLU A 186 -7.47 0.83 33.75
C GLU A 186 -6.96 2.03 32.95
N LYS A 187 -6.64 3.14 33.62
CA LYS A 187 -6.02 4.31 32.97
C LYS A 187 -4.70 3.94 32.30
N PHE A 188 -3.89 3.13 32.95
CA PHE A 188 -2.63 2.66 32.38
C PHE A 188 -2.83 1.75 31.16
N HIS A 189 -3.78 0.81 31.21
CA HIS A 189 -4.15 -0.03 30.06
C HIS A 189 -4.65 0.80 28.89
N LEU A 190 -5.40 1.86 29.15
CA LEU A 190 -5.85 2.79 28.12
C LEU A 190 -4.65 3.46 27.44
N VAL A 191 -3.69 3.97 28.22
CA VAL A 191 -2.45 4.58 27.70
C VAL A 191 -1.54 3.57 26.98
N LEU A 192 -1.41 2.34 27.47
CA LEU A 192 -0.64 1.30 26.78
C LEU A 192 -1.29 0.87 25.47
N SER A 193 -2.63 0.76 25.44
CA SER A 193 -3.37 0.47 24.22
C SER A 193 -3.21 1.57 23.16
N GLU A 194 -2.94 2.80 23.59
CA GLU A 194 -2.61 3.95 22.74
C GLU A 194 -1.14 3.95 22.27
N LYS A 195 -0.21 3.31 23.00
CA LYS A 195 1.23 3.47 22.76
C LYS A 195 1.86 2.57 21.70
N ILE A 196 1.23 1.48 21.23
CA ILE A 196 1.87 0.61 20.20
C ILE A 196 0.83 -0.03 19.27
N LYS A 197 0.01 0.78 18.61
CA LYS A 197 -0.47 0.39 17.28
C LYS A 197 0.21 1.30 16.28
N GLU A 198 1.06 0.72 15.45
CA GLU A 198 1.64 1.43 14.31
C GLU A 198 0.50 2.11 13.56
N GLN A 199 0.53 3.45 13.50
CA GLN A 199 -0.55 4.20 12.87
C GLN A 199 -0.49 3.92 11.37
N LYS A 200 -1.50 3.21 10.86
CA LYS A 200 -1.67 2.99 9.43
C LYS A 200 -1.93 4.32 8.73
N VAL A 201 -1.36 4.48 7.56
CA VAL A 201 -1.67 5.59 6.66
C VAL A 201 -2.44 5.00 5.49
N TYR A 202 -3.66 5.47 5.32
CA TYR A 202 -4.50 5.12 4.19
C TYR A 202 -4.38 6.20 3.11
N ILE A 203 -4.60 5.83 1.87
CA ILE A 203 -4.57 6.72 0.72
C ILE A 203 -5.79 6.53 -0.17
N THR A 204 -6.28 7.64 -0.71
CA THR A 204 -7.33 7.70 -1.73
C THR A 204 -7.14 8.94 -2.60
N THR A 205 -7.95 9.09 -3.65
CA THR A 205 -7.89 10.25 -4.55
C THR A 205 -9.21 11.03 -4.47
N ILE A 206 -9.14 12.36 -4.59
CA ILE A 206 -10.31 13.19 -4.88
C ILE A 206 -10.94 12.71 -6.21
N PRO A 207 -12.22 12.34 -6.22
CA PRO A 207 -12.87 11.87 -7.44
C PRO A 207 -13.01 13.03 -8.43
N ILE A 208 -12.45 12.85 -9.62
CA ILE A 208 -12.61 13.78 -10.74
C ILE A 208 -13.49 13.09 -11.77
N LEU A 209 -14.52 13.78 -12.25
CA LEU A 209 -15.38 13.27 -13.32
C LEU A 209 -14.52 12.89 -14.52
N ASN A 210 -14.79 11.70 -15.06
CA ASN A 210 -14.15 11.25 -16.27
C ASN A 210 -14.49 12.25 -17.40
N PRO A 211 -13.50 12.81 -18.12
CA PRO A 211 -13.72 13.88 -19.10
C PRO A 211 -14.68 13.52 -20.25
N ILE A 212 -14.90 12.22 -20.47
CA ILE A 212 -15.83 11.71 -21.48
C ILE A 212 -17.26 11.48 -20.96
N SER A 213 -17.49 11.64 -19.66
CA SER A 213 -18.84 11.65 -19.07
C SER A 213 -19.66 12.80 -19.66
N GLU A 214 -20.97 12.61 -19.84
CA GLU A 214 -21.86 13.71 -20.26
C GLU A 214 -22.05 14.75 -19.14
N GLU A 215 -21.77 14.38 -17.89
CA GLU A 215 -21.76 15.29 -16.76
C GLU A 215 -20.59 16.29 -16.88
N THR A 216 -20.85 17.54 -16.51
CA THR A 216 -19.84 18.60 -16.48
C THR A 216 -19.89 19.31 -15.14
N TYR A 217 -18.72 19.67 -14.62
CA TYR A 217 -18.66 20.56 -13.48
C TYR A 217 -19.18 21.96 -13.86
N PRO A 218 -19.88 22.65 -12.94
CA PRO A 218 -20.38 23.99 -13.20
C PRO A 218 -19.25 25.02 -13.34
N ASN A 219 -18.10 24.75 -12.68
CA ASN A 219 -16.94 25.63 -12.64
C ASN A 219 -15.67 24.86 -13.04
N ASP A 220 -14.71 25.56 -13.66
CA ASP A 220 -13.39 25.02 -14.00
C ASP A 220 -12.51 24.79 -12.75
N VAL A 221 -12.83 25.47 -11.64
CA VAL A 221 -12.11 25.36 -10.38
C VAL A 221 -13.04 24.75 -9.33
N MET A 222 -12.55 23.72 -8.67
CA MET A 222 -13.25 23.00 -7.62
C MET A 222 -12.59 23.24 -6.27
N ASP A 223 -13.37 23.67 -5.28
CA ASP A 223 -12.93 23.78 -3.89
C ASP A 223 -13.43 22.55 -3.12
N VAL A 224 -12.53 21.73 -2.61
CA VAL A 224 -12.85 20.42 -2.01
C VAL A 224 -12.55 20.43 -0.50
N SER A 225 -13.53 20.04 0.30
CA SER A 225 -13.37 19.78 1.73
C SER A 225 -13.32 18.28 2.01
N ILE A 226 -12.43 17.89 2.92
CA ILE A 226 -12.17 16.49 3.26
C ILE A 226 -12.21 16.33 4.78
N HIS A 227 -13.07 15.44 5.26
CA HIS A 227 -13.15 15.11 6.67
C HIS A 227 -13.41 13.62 6.90
N SER A 228 -12.90 13.10 8.02
CA SER A 228 -13.25 11.78 8.52
C SER A 228 -14.47 11.88 9.44
N GLU A 229 -15.38 10.93 9.33
CA GLU A 229 -16.53 10.76 10.22
C GLU A 229 -16.39 9.46 11.02
N GLY A 230 -16.90 9.46 12.24
CA GLY A 230 -16.98 8.27 13.10
C GLY A 230 -18.00 8.45 14.22
N HIS A 231 -18.48 7.37 14.83
CA HIS A 231 -19.44 7.43 15.94
C HIS A 231 -18.76 7.50 17.32
N CYS A 232 -19.02 8.55 18.10
CA CYS A 232 -18.49 8.68 19.45
C CYS A 232 -19.35 7.92 20.46
N LEU A 233 -18.81 6.86 21.06
CA LEU A 233 -19.54 6.02 22.03
C LEU A 233 -19.90 6.75 23.34
N ILE A 234 -19.16 7.80 23.71
CA ILE A 234 -19.42 8.56 24.95
C ILE A 234 -20.51 9.63 24.73
N CYS A 235 -20.46 10.33 23.59
CA CYS A 235 -21.45 11.37 23.27
C CYS A 235 -22.71 10.82 22.59
N ASP A 236 -22.65 9.61 22.06
CA ASP A 236 -23.65 9.02 21.16
C ASP A 236 -24.01 9.94 19.97
N LEU A 237 -23.00 10.63 19.43
CA LEU A 237 -23.12 11.57 18.32
C LEU A 237 -22.05 11.30 17.25
N PRO A 238 -22.34 11.61 15.97
CA PRO A 238 -21.33 11.59 14.93
C PRO A 238 -20.26 12.63 15.23
N ALA A 239 -19.01 12.18 15.29
CA ALA A 239 -17.85 13.02 15.45
C ALA A 239 -17.18 13.23 14.07
N VAL A 240 -16.63 14.43 13.86
CA VAL A 240 -16.01 14.82 12.60
C VAL A 240 -14.62 15.38 12.85
N SER A 241 -13.64 14.88 12.09
CA SER A 241 -12.27 15.39 12.06
C SER A 241 -11.92 15.86 10.65
N SER A 242 -11.68 17.16 10.50
CA SER A 242 -11.16 17.74 9.25
C SER A 242 -9.72 17.25 9.03
N ILE A 243 -9.43 16.71 7.85
CA ILE A 243 -8.07 16.27 7.48
C ILE A 243 -7.28 17.44 6.91
N ASN A 244 -7.91 18.28 6.08
CA ASN A 244 -7.33 19.50 5.49
C ASN A 244 -8.39 20.61 5.40
N SER A 245 -7.95 21.87 5.43
CA SER A 245 -8.84 23.03 5.56
C SER A 245 -9.61 23.42 4.30
N THR A 246 -9.19 23.01 3.10
CA THR A 246 -9.87 23.01 1.78
C THR A 246 -8.77 22.87 0.71
N VAL A 247 -8.98 22.06 -0.34
CA VAL A 247 -8.06 21.90 -1.49
C VAL A 247 -8.68 22.58 -2.71
N LYS A 248 -7.90 23.33 -3.49
CA LYS A 248 -8.37 23.99 -4.72
C LYS A 248 -7.77 23.31 -5.94
N ILE A 249 -8.62 22.82 -6.85
CA ILE A 249 -8.20 22.08 -8.03
C ILE A 249 -8.67 22.81 -9.29
N ASN A 250 -7.73 23.17 -10.16
CA ASN A 250 -8.05 23.61 -11.52
C ASN A 250 -8.18 22.40 -12.45
N LEU A 251 -9.39 22.13 -12.91
CA LEU A 251 -9.71 20.97 -13.75
C LEU A 251 -9.06 21.04 -15.15
N LYS A 252 -8.67 22.23 -15.60
CA LYS A 252 -7.95 22.41 -16.88
C LYS A 252 -6.45 22.15 -16.76
N GLU A 253 -5.91 22.19 -15.54
CA GLU A 253 -4.48 22.04 -15.25
C GLU A 253 -4.25 20.90 -14.23
N LEU A 254 -4.97 19.78 -14.39
CA LEU A 254 -4.90 18.63 -13.47
C LEU A 254 -3.47 18.13 -13.24
N GLU A 255 -2.58 18.23 -14.22
CA GLU A 255 -1.17 17.87 -14.10
C GLU A 255 -0.44 18.60 -12.96
N ARG A 256 -0.85 19.84 -12.64
CA ARG A 256 -0.26 20.64 -11.56
C ARG A 256 -0.83 20.30 -10.18
N HIS A 257 -1.92 19.55 -10.15
CA HIS A 257 -2.68 19.23 -8.96
C HIS A 257 -2.63 17.74 -8.60
N ILE A 258 -1.75 16.93 -9.21
CA ILE A 258 -1.69 15.48 -8.94
C ILE A 258 -1.44 15.21 -7.45
N GLU A 259 -0.55 15.95 -6.81
CA GLU A 259 -0.30 15.86 -5.37
C GLU A 259 -1.53 16.25 -4.54
N ASP A 260 -2.23 17.31 -4.96
CA ASP A 260 -3.44 17.81 -4.30
C ASP A 260 -4.61 16.82 -4.39
N LEU A 261 -4.64 15.99 -5.45
CA LEU A 261 -5.63 14.93 -5.62
C LEU A 261 -5.45 13.79 -4.61
N LEU A 262 -4.24 13.57 -4.10
CA LEU A 262 -3.95 12.48 -3.16
C LEU A 262 -4.33 12.86 -1.74
N ILE A 263 -5.19 12.05 -1.12
CA ILE A 263 -5.64 12.23 0.25
C ILE A 263 -5.03 11.14 1.12
N MET A 264 -4.22 11.55 2.09
CA MET A 264 -3.71 10.67 3.14
C MET A 264 -4.58 10.76 4.39
N VAL A 265 -5.03 9.60 4.89
CA VAL A 265 -5.79 9.49 6.14
C VAL A 265 -4.93 8.78 7.17
N VAL A 266 -4.50 9.51 8.21
CA VAL A 266 -3.56 9.00 9.22
C VAL A 266 -4.28 8.37 10.40
N GLY A 267 -4.06 7.08 10.63
CA GLY A 267 -4.57 6.30 11.76
C GLY A 267 -6.08 5.99 11.69
N ASP A 268 -6.48 5.00 12.47
CA ASP A 268 -7.86 4.47 12.51
C ASP A 268 -8.78 5.27 13.45
N GLN A 269 -8.22 6.25 14.18
CA GLN A 269 -8.91 6.97 15.24
C GLN A 269 -8.63 8.47 15.22
N PHE A 270 -9.50 9.26 15.82
CA PHE A 270 -9.32 10.69 16.09
C PHE A 270 -9.98 11.08 17.41
N ILE A 271 -9.68 12.27 17.93
CA ILE A 271 -10.21 12.75 19.21
C ILE A 271 -11.56 13.46 18.97
N CYS A 272 -12.60 13.05 19.69
CA CYS A 272 -13.90 13.71 19.67
C CYS A 272 -13.79 15.14 20.20
N LYS A 273 -14.26 16.13 19.44
CA LYS A 273 -14.24 17.55 19.85
C LYS A 273 -15.12 17.86 21.07
N ASN A 274 -16.10 17.01 21.39
CA ASN A 274 -17.07 17.26 22.45
C ASN A 274 -16.63 16.69 23.81
N CYS A 275 -16.10 15.47 23.84
CA CYS A 275 -15.74 14.77 25.09
C CYS A 275 -14.27 14.34 25.18
N ASN A 276 -13.45 14.67 24.17
CA ASN A 276 -12.05 14.25 24.06
C ASN A 276 -11.80 12.73 24.06
N SER A 277 -12.83 11.90 23.88
CA SER A 277 -12.64 10.46 23.72
C SER A 277 -12.05 10.13 22.35
N LEU A 278 -11.30 9.02 22.27
CA LEU A 278 -10.92 8.46 20.98
C LEU A 278 -12.14 7.88 20.26
N VAL A 279 -12.26 8.19 18.98
CA VAL A 279 -13.34 7.77 18.08
C VAL A 279 -12.72 7.05 16.91
N LYS A 280 -13.24 5.87 16.58
CA LYS A 280 -12.83 5.13 15.38
C LYS A 280 -13.35 5.84 14.13
N LYS A 281 -12.51 5.98 13.11
CA LYS A 281 -12.92 6.48 11.80
C LYS A 281 -13.70 5.40 11.08
N ASP A 282 -14.90 5.73 10.64
CA ASP A 282 -15.73 4.83 9.85
C ASP A 282 -15.54 5.11 8.36
N LYS A 283 -15.49 6.39 7.99
CA LYS A 283 -15.43 6.82 6.59
C LYS A 283 -14.76 8.17 6.39
N THR A 284 -14.32 8.42 5.17
CA THR A 284 -13.84 9.71 4.68
C THR A 284 -14.88 10.28 3.71
N ILE A 285 -15.21 11.55 3.92
CA ILE A 285 -16.19 12.29 3.15
C ILE A 285 -15.48 13.41 2.39
N ILE A 286 -15.77 13.50 1.10
CA ILE A 286 -15.21 14.48 0.18
C ILE A 286 -16.38 15.28 -0.41
N LYS A 287 -16.38 16.60 -0.20
CA LYS A 287 -17.46 17.50 -0.65
C LYS A 287 -16.90 18.70 -1.38
N ASP A 288 -17.62 19.13 -2.42
CA ASP A 288 -17.42 20.45 -3.02
C ASP A 288 -17.94 21.52 -2.05
N VAL A 289 -17.08 22.46 -1.68
CA VAL A 289 -17.36 23.54 -0.73
C VAL A 289 -18.34 24.56 -1.31
N GLN A 290 -18.28 24.81 -2.62
CA GLN A 290 -19.10 25.83 -3.26
C GLN A 290 -20.54 25.35 -3.43
N THR A 291 -20.73 24.11 -3.88
CA THR A 291 -22.05 23.54 -4.15
C THR A 291 -22.62 22.76 -2.96
N GLY A 292 -21.77 22.35 -2.01
CA GLY A 292 -22.13 21.43 -0.93
C GLY A 292 -22.35 19.99 -1.41
N GLN A 293 -22.08 19.69 -2.69
CA GLN A 293 -22.30 18.38 -3.28
C GLN A 293 -21.33 17.36 -2.70
N LEU A 294 -21.86 16.18 -2.34
CA LEU A 294 -21.06 15.02 -1.96
C LEU A 294 -20.37 14.48 -3.23
N LEU A 295 -19.05 14.55 -3.26
CA LEU A 295 -18.23 14.04 -4.36
C LEU A 295 -17.91 12.55 -4.16
N ALA A 296 -17.53 12.16 -2.94
CA ALA A 296 -17.35 10.77 -2.57
C ALA A 296 -17.54 10.51 -1.08
N GLU A 297 -17.96 9.29 -0.79
CA GLU A 297 -17.98 8.67 0.53
C GLU A 297 -17.19 7.36 0.42
N ARG A 298 -16.09 7.24 1.16
CA ARG A 298 -15.22 6.06 1.12
C ARG A 298 -15.02 5.53 2.54
N TYR A 299 -15.36 4.26 2.76
CA TYR A 299 -15.13 3.63 4.06
C TYR A 299 -13.64 3.38 4.29
N ILE A 300 -13.17 3.54 5.52
CA ILE A 300 -11.73 3.42 5.85
C ILE A 300 -11.17 2.03 5.54
N ASP A 301 -11.99 0.99 5.67
CA ASP A 301 -11.63 -0.40 5.34
C ASP A 301 -11.54 -0.68 3.84
N GLU A 302 -12.15 0.16 3.00
CA GLU A 302 -12.04 0.11 1.54
C GLU A 302 -10.85 0.90 0.99
N LEU A 303 -10.22 1.75 1.82
CA LEU A 303 -9.08 2.55 1.39
C LEU A 303 -7.81 1.71 1.23
N SER A 304 -6.95 2.12 0.29
CA SER A 304 -5.65 1.49 0.11
C SER A 304 -4.73 1.84 1.28
N VAL A 305 -4.07 0.83 1.86
CA VAL A 305 -3.09 1.04 2.92
C VAL A 305 -1.75 1.42 2.27
N LEU A 306 -1.34 2.67 2.44
CA LEU A 306 -0.06 3.18 1.92
C LEU A 306 1.14 2.63 2.72
N GLY A 307 0.96 2.49 4.03
CA GLY A 307 1.99 2.02 4.94
C GLY A 307 1.70 2.38 6.39
N TYR A 308 2.77 2.54 7.17
CA TYR A 308 2.72 2.88 8.59
C TYR A 308 3.53 4.15 8.84
N MET A 309 3.09 4.97 9.80
CA MET A 309 3.72 6.25 10.15
C MET A 309 5.20 6.13 10.57
N ASN A 310 5.65 4.97 11.04
CA ASN A 310 7.05 4.72 11.36
C ASN A 310 7.94 4.46 10.12
N ASN A 311 7.34 4.27 8.94
CA ASN A 311 8.03 4.00 7.68
C ASN A 311 7.70 5.07 6.62
N GLN A 312 8.00 6.33 6.96
CA GLN A 312 7.74 7.48 6.09
C GLN A 312 8.51 7.42 4.77
N GLU A 313 9.71 6.83 4.77
CA GLU A 313 10.53 6.74 3.58
C GLU A 313 9.89 5.87 2.49
N GLN A 314 9.36 4.70 2.87
CA GLN A 314 8.64 3.84 1.91
C GLN A 314 7.39 4.53 1.36
N MET A 315 6.63 5.21 2.22
CA MET A 315 5.43 5.94 1.80
C MET A 315 5.77 7.06 0.81
N GLN A 316 6.82 7.83 1.10
CA GLN A 316 7.26 8.91 0.21
C GLN A 316 7.74 8.36 -1.15
N ARG A 317 8.44 7.23 -1.17
CA ARG A 317 8.83 6.57 -2.43
C ARG A 317 7.61 6.21 -3.28
N VAL A 318 6.57 5.63 -2.67
CA VAL A 318 5.33 5.31 -3.38
C VAL A 318 4.67 6.59 -3.89
N LEU A 319 4.53 7.62 -3.05
CA LEU A 319 3.92 8.91 -3.44
C LEU A 319 4.65 9.57 -4.61
N ASN A 320 5.97 9.65 -4.58
CA ASN A 320 6.76 10.23 -5.67
C ASN A 320 6.51 9.48 -6.98
N VAL A 321 6.51 8.15 -6.93
CA VAL A 321 6.23 7.29 -8.09
C VAL A 321 4.81 7.49 -8.65
N VAL A 322 3.84 7.78 -7.78
CA VAL A 322 2.45 8.08 -8.16
C VAL A 322 2.36 9.43 -8.88
N VAL A 323 3.05 10.45 -8.38
CA VAL A 323 3.08 11.79 -9.00
C VAL A 323 3.76 11.73 -10.37
N ASP A 324 4.86 10.99 -10.45
CA ASP A 324 5.63 10.79 -11.68
C ASP A 324 5.02 9.71 -12.60
N TYR A 325 3.81 9.22 -12.31
CA TYR A 325 3.22 8.11 -13.06
C TYR A 325 3.06 8.41 -14.55
N HIS A 326 2.68 9.65 -14.87
CA HIS A 326 2.58 10.13 -16.25
C HIS A 326 3.95 10.20 -16.96
N VAL A 327 5.04 10.48 -16.23
CA VAL A 327 6.41 10.48 -16.76
C VAL A 327 6.83 9.06 -17.09
N TYR A 328 6.58 8.12 -16.17
CA TYR A 328 6.84 6.70 -16.38
C TYR A 328 6.10 6.17 -17.62
N PHE A 329 4.82 6.54 -17.78
CA PHE A 329 4.03 6.13 -18.94
C PHE A 329 4.66 6.54 -20.28
N ARG A 330 5.31 7.72 -20.37
CA ARG A 330 5.94 8.19 -21.61
C ARG A 330 7.03 7.25 -22.13
N GLU A 331 7.72 6.52 -21.25
CA GLU A 331 8.75 5.55 -21.65
C GLU A 331 8.15 4.32 -22.38
N PHE A 332 6.89 4.01 -22.09
CA PHE A 332 6.17 2.85 -22.62
C PHE A 332 4.99 3.23 -23.51
N GLU A 333 4.82 4.52 -23.79
CA GLU A 333 3.64 5.08 -24.46
C GLU A 333 3.41 4.44 -25.83
N GLU A 334 4.44 4.37 -26.66
CA GLU A 334 4.32 3.78 -28.01
C GLU A 334 4.01 2.28 -27.98
N GLN A 335 4.55 1.54 -27.00
CA GLN A 335 4.25 0.11 -26.84
C GLN A 335 2.80 -0.10 -26.42
N PHE A 336 2.33 0.71 -25.46
CA PHE A 336 0.94 0.69 -25.00
C PHE A 336 -0.02 1.02 -26.14
N TRP A 337 0.21 2.12 -26.88
CA TRP A 337 -0.67 2.54 -27.96
C TRP A 337 -0.66 1.56 -29.14
N SER A 338 0.49 0.99 -29.47
CA SER A 338 0.59 -0.05 -30.50
C SER A 338 -0.26 -1.27 -30.14
N ALA A 339 -0.12 -1.79 -28.92
CA ALA A 339 -0.91 -2.92 -28.45
C ALA A 339 -2.40 -2.59 -28.36
N PHE A 340 -2.75 -1.42 -27.81
CA PHE A 340 -4.15 -1.03 -27.63
C PHE A 340 -4.87 -0.85 -28.97
N SER A 341 -4.19 -0.20 -29.93
CA SER A 341 -4.73 0.04 -31.26
C SER A 341 -4.79 -1.24 -32.08
N PHE A 342 -3.83 -2.15 -31.92
CA PHE A 342 -3.86 -3.47 -32.57
C PHE A 342 -5.08 -4.28 -32.12
N VAL A 343 -5.29 -4.41 -30.81
CA VAL A 343 -6.44 -5.17 -30.25
C VAL A 343 -7.76 -4.53 -30.68
N ALA A 344 -7.86 -3.21 -30.62
CA ALA A 344 -9.04 -2.49 -31.07
C ALA A 344 -9.30 -2.70 -32.57
N THR A 345 -8.27 -2.69 -33.42
CA THR A 345 -8.42 -2.90 -34.86
C THR A 345 -8.93 -4.30 -35.20
N VAL A 346 -8.44 -5.33 -34.50
CA VAL A 346 -8.92 -6.72 -34.67
C VAL A 346 -10.39 -6.86 -34.28
N LYS A 347 -10.82 -6.15 -33.22
CA LYS A 347 -12.21 -6.18 -32.70
C LYS A 347 -12.92 -4.83 -32.91
N TRP A 348 -12.74 -4.24 -34.09
CA TRP A 348 -13.12 -2.84 -34.38
C TRP A 348 -14.57 -2.52 -34.03
N GLU A 349 -15.52 -3.37 -34.45
CA GLU A 349 -16.93 -3.12 -34.20
C GLU A 349 -17.27 -3.14 -32.70
N THR A 350 -16.64 -4.02 -31.92
CA THR A 350 -16.89 -4.08 -30.46
C THR A 350 -16.34 -2.84 -29.77
N PHE A 351 -15.08 -2.49 -30.03
CA PHE A 351 -14.40 -1.38 -29.37
C PHE A 351 -14.96 -0.01 -29.77
N SER A 352 -15.30 0.18 -31.05
CA SER A 352 -15.92 1.44 -31.52
C SER A 352 -17.32 1.65 -30.93
N ASN A 353 -18.10 0.58 -30.72
CA ASN A 353 -19.41 0.68 -30.05
C ASN A 353 -19.32 1.07 -28.57
N GLU A 354 -18.18 0.81 -27.91
CA GLU A 354 -17.92 1.22 -26.53
C GLU A 354 -17.51 2.70 -26.39
N LEU A 355 -17.19 3.40 -27.49
CA LEU A 355 -16.88 4.83 -27.45
C LEU A 355 -18.11 5.66 -27.05
N THR A 356 -17.90 6.68 -26.23
CA THR A 356 -18.91 7.68 -25.89
C THR A 356 -19.11 8.67 -27.03
N ARG A 357 -20.17 9.47 -26.95
CA ARG A 357 -20.44 10.53 -27.93
C ARG A 357 -19.28 11.52 -28.03
N LYS A 358 -18.79 12.02 -26.89
CA LYS A 358 -17.67 12.99 -26.82
C LYS A 358 -16.40 12.44 -27.48
N GLU A 359 -16.07 11.17 -27.25
CA GLU A 359 -14.90 10.54 -27.86
C GLU A 359 -15.01 10.41 -29.37
N LEU A 360 -16.20 10.02 -29.86
CA LEU A 360 -16.48 9.96 -31.30
C LEU A 360 -16.38 11.35 -31.93
N GLU A 361 -16.91 12.38 -31.28
CA GLU A 361 -16.81 13.77 -31.75
C GLU A 361 -15.35 14.22 -31.84
N ILE A 362 -14.52 13.94 -30.83
CA ILE A 362 -13.09 14.30 -30.81
C ILE A 362 -12.32 13.58 -31.91
N ALA A 363 -12.55 12.28 -32.09
CA ALA A 363 -11.78 11.48 -33.04
C ALA A 363 -12.20 11.66 -34.50
N LEU A 364 -13.49 11.88 -34.77
CA LEU A 364 -13.99 12.08 -36.14
C LEU A 364 -13.57 13.42 -36.76
N GLN A 365 -13.17 14.41 -35.95
CA GLN A 365 -12.73 15.73 -36.42
C GLN A 365 -11.56 15.65 -37.42
N ASP A 366 -10.70 14.65 -37.29
CA ASP A 366 -9.54 14.47 -38.17
C ASP A 366 -9.92 13.83 -39.53
N PHE A 367 -11.13 13.27 -39.65
CA PHE A 367 -11.58 12.49 -40.82
C PHE A 367 -12.80 13.09 -41.53
N VAL A 368 -13.51 14.02 -40.90
CA VAL A 368 -14.74 14.63 -41.42
C VAL A 368 -14.65 16.15 -41.29
N PRO A 369 -14.86 16.93 -42.38
CA PRO A 369 -14.62 18.37 -42.39
C PRO A 369 -15.47 19.16 -41.39
N GLU A 370 -16.71 18.74 -41.13
CA GLU A 370 -17.54 19.34 -40.07
C GLU A 370 -18.44 18.28 -39.42
N ILE A 371 -18.44 18.24 -38.09
CA ILE A 371 -19.37 17.45 -37.28
C ILE A 371 -20.35 18.44 -36.64
N PRO A 372 -21.65 18.36 -36.95
CA PRO A 372 -22.63 19.22 -36.30
C PRO A 372 -22.61 19.01 -34.78
N SER A 373 -22.74 20.08 -34.01
CA SER A 373 -22.78 20.00 -32.55
C SER A 373 -24.05 19.29 -32.07
N GLY A 374 -23.92 18.44 -31.04
CA GLY A 374 -25.06 17.76 -30.42
C GLY A 374 -25.62 16.57 -31.21
N VAL A 375 -24.85 16.00 -32.14
CA VAL A 375 -25.25 14.81 -32.89
C VAL A 375 -25.27 13.58 -31.97
N THR A 376 -26.31 12.75 -32.08
CA THR A 376 -26.43 11.55 -31.24
C THR A 376 -25.35 10.52 -31.55
N LYS A 377 -24.99 9.69 -30.56
CA LYS A 377 -23.98 8.63 -30.70
C LYS A 377 -24.25 7.72 -31.91
N GLU A 378 -25.51 7.36 -32.16
CA GLU A 378 -25.88 6.46 -33.27
C GLU A 378 -25.58 7.06 -34.63
N LYS A 379 -25.78 8.37 -34.79
CA LYS A 379 -25.48 9.08 -36.03
C LYS A 379 -23.97 9.19 -36.24
N LEU A 380 -23.20 9.48 -35.20
CA LEU A 380 -21.72 9.49 -35.27
C LEU A 380 -21.18 8.10 -35.61
N MET A 381 -21.72 7.05 -35.01
CA MET A 381 -21.38 5.67 -35.36
C MET A 381 -21.73 5.32 -36.81
N ALA A 382 -22.86 5.80 -37.32
CA ALA A 382 -23.22 5.61 -38.72
C ALA A 382 -22.28 6.35 -39.69
N VAL A 383 -21.76 7.52 -39.29
CA VAL A 383 -20.70 8.22 -40.04
C VAL A 383 -19.42 7.39 -40.02
N LEU A 384 -18.98 6.93 -38.85
CA LEU A 384 -17.79 6.10 -38.71
C LEU A 384 -17.85 4.82 -39.56
N LYS A 385 -19.01 4.14 -39.61
CA LYS A 385 -19.21 2.94 -40.43
C LYS A 385 -19.17 3.21 -41.94
N LYS A 386 -19.41 4.45 -42.38
CA LYS A 386 -19.30 4.85 -43.79
C LYS A 386 -17.88 5.23 -44.20
N LEU A 387 -17.02 5.54 -43.22
CA LEU A 387 -15.61 5.79 -43.45
C LEU A 387 -14.92 4.44 -43.66
N ASN A 388 -14.45 4.18 -44.88
CA ASN A 388 -13.64 3.00 -45.20
C ASN A 388 -12.18 3.22 -44.75
N LEU A 389 -11.98 3.33 -43.44
CA LEU A 389 -10.67 3.63 -42.85
C LEU A 389 -9.65 2.50 -43.07
N THR A 390 -8.42 2.84 -43.44
CA THR A 390 -7.28 1.91 -43.47
C THR A 390 -6.90 1.45 -42.06
N VAL A 391 -5.96 0.49 -41.96
CA VAL A 391 -5.47 0.01 -40.66
C VAL A 391 -4.79 1.15 -39.89
N GLU A 392 -3.97 1.94 -40.56
CA GLU A 392 -3.24 3.08 -39.99
C GLU A 392 -4.20 4.18 -39.53
N GLU A 393 -5.22 4.48 -40.35
CA GLU A 393 -6.25 5.46 -40.01
C GLU A 393 -7.09 5.01 -38.80
N LYS A 394 -7.42 3.72 -38.70
CA LYS A 394 -8.10 3.16 -37.52
C LYS A 394 -7.25 3.30 -36.26
N GLN A 395 -5.94 3.06 -36.37
CA GLN A 395 -5.03 3.23 -35.23
C GLN A 395 -4.93 4.71 -34.80
N ALA A 396 -4.81 5.64 -35.76
CA ALA A 396 -4.79 7.07 -35.49
C ALA A 396 -6.10 7.54 -34.84
N PHE A 397 -7.25 7.14 -35.40
CA PHE A 397 -8.57 7.39 -34.83
C PHE A 397 -8.67 6.86 -33.39
N TRP A 398 -8.22 5.61 -33.17
CA TRP A 398 -8.32 4.95 -31.87
C TRP A 398 -7.49 5.66 -30.80
N ARG A 399 -6.24 6.01 -31.12
CA ARG A 399 -5.36 6.77 -30.22
C ARG A 399 -6.00 8.11 -29.86
N LYS A 400 -6.52 8.84 -30.86
CA LYS A 400 -7.17 10.14 -30.65
C LYS A 400 -8.41 10.04 -29.75
N ALA A 401 -9.28 9.05 -29.99
CA ALA A 401 -10.50 8.83 -29.22
C ALA A 401 -10.23 8.55 -27.73
N ASN A 402 -9.14 7.84 -27.43
CA ASN A 402 -8.84 7.34 -26.09
C ASN A 402 -7.80 8.18 -25.33
N GLN A 403 -7.11 9.11 -25.99
CA GLN A 403 -5.99 9.85 -25.40
C GLN A 403 -6.39 10.55 -24.09
N VAL A 404 -7.50 11.28 -24.09
CA VAL A 404 -7.98 12.06 -22.94
C VAL A 404 -8.33 11.15 -21.76
N VAL A 405 -8.91 9.98 -22.02
CA VAL A 405 -9.25 8.97 -21.01
C VAL A 405 -8.01 8.35 -20.38
N VAL A 406 -7.03 7.95 -21.21
CA VAL A 406 -5.79 7.37 -20.71
C VAL A 406 -5.04 8.39 -19.85
N THR A 407 -4.95 9.64 -20.33
CA THR A 407 -4.37 10.75 -19.55
C THR A 407 -5.10 10.97 -18.23
N HIS A 408 -6.43 10.89 -18.21
CA HIS A 408 -7.21 11.00 -16.97
C HIS A 408 -6.79 9.96 -15.92
N TYR A 409 -6.67 8.67 -16.29
CA TYR A 409 -6.27 7.62 -15.34
C TYR A 409 -4.83 7.74 -14.84
N LEU A 410 -3.94 8.32 -15.63
CA LEU A 410 -2.60 8.66 -15.18
C LEU A 410 -2.63 9.74 -14.08
N TYR A 411 -3.54 10.70 -14.17
CA TYR A 411 -3.66 11.81 -13.20
C TYR A 411 -4.50 11.48 -11.96
N VAL A 412 -5.60 10.73 -12.07
CA VAL A 412 -6.36 10.29 -10.87
C VAL A 412 -5.65 9.15 -10.13
N THR A 413 -4.65 8.54 -10.76
CA THR A 413 -3.77 7.50 -10.22
C THR A 413 -4.50 6.21 -9.83
N VAL A 414 -3.75 5.17 -9.48
CA VAL A 414 -4.30 3.85 -9.11
C VAL A 414 -5.25 3.90 -7.90
N PHE A 415 -5.16 4.93 -7.05
CA PHE A 415 -6.01 5.07 -5.85
C PHE A 415 -7.37 5.71 -6.14
N GLY A 416 -7.55 6.27 -7.33
CA GLY A 416 -8.81 6.88 -7.78
C GLY A 416 -9.67 5.96 -8.65
N TRP A 417 -9.18 4.78 -9.02
CA TRP A 417 -9.86 3.89 -9.95
C TRP A 417 -11.10 3.23 -9.32
N ASP A 418 -12.29 3.60 -9.78
CA ASP A 418 -13.55 2.96 -9.40
C ASP A 418 -14.04 2.02 -10.50
N MET A 419 -13.50 0.80 -10.51
CA MET A 419 -13.74 -0.18 -11.57
C MET A 419 -15.21 -0.35 -11.95
N LYS A 420 -16.14 -0.30 -10.98
CA LYS A 420 -17.58 -0.46 -11.26
C LYS A 420 -18.12 0.71 -12.09
N GLN A 421 -17.77 1.94 -11.71
CA GLN A 421 -18.16 3.14 -12.43
C GLN A 421 -17.46 3.21 -13.79
N GLU A 422 -16.15 2.90 -13.84
CA GLU A 422 -15.37 2.98 -15.07
C GLU A 422 -15.83 1.95 -16.12
N PHE A 423 -16.23 0.74 -15.72
CA PHE A 423 -16.83 -0.22 -16.66
C PHE A 423 -18.14 0.28 -17.27
N ALA A 424 -18.93 1.05 -16.52
CA ALA A 424 -20.18 1.61 -17.02
C ALA A 424 -19.94 2.77 -18.00
N ILE A 425 -18.89 3.56 -17.78
CA ILE A 425 -18.56 4.72 -18.64
C ILE A 425 -17.81 4.28 -19.91
N LEU A 426 -16.75 3.48 -19.77
CA LEU A 426 -15.88 3.11 -20.88
C LEU A 426 -16.37 1.93 -21.70
N GLY A 427 -17.18 1.06 -21.11
CA GLY A 427 -17.40 -0.28 -21.63
C GLY A 427 -16.37 -1.28 -21.10
N LYS A 428 -16.78 -2.55 -21.12
CA LYS A 428 -16.05 -3.64 -20.44
C LYS A 428 -14.69 -3.90 -21.08
N ASN A 429 -14.62 -4.01 -22.39
CA ASN A 429 -13.40 -4.45 -23.08
C ASN A 429 -12.31 -3.36 -23.03
N ARG A 430 -12.69 -2.09 -23.19
CA ARG A 430 -11.78 -0.95 -23.07
C ARG A 430 -11.21 -0.81 -21.66
N ALA A 431 -12.07 -0.79 -20.64
CA ALA A 431 -11.62 -0.69 -19.26
C ALA A 431 -10.72 -1.88 -18.88
N GLU A 432 -11.09 -3.11 -19.26
CA GLU A 432 -10.26 -4.29 -19.02
C GLU A 432 -8.87 -4.14 -19.64
N PHE A 433 -8.78 -3.68 -20.89
CA PHE A 433 -7.49 -3.45 -21.53
C PHE A 433 -6.69 -2.36 -20.81
N ILE A 434 -7.28 -1.19 -20.56
CA ILE A 434 -6.58 -0.06 -19.94
C ILE A 434 -6.05 -0.48 -18.58
N PHE A 435 -6.90 -0.96 -17.67
CA PHE A 435 -6.47 -1.25 -16.30
C PHE A 435 -5.55 -2.46 -16.17
N GLN A 436 -5.54 -3.39 -17.14
CA GLN A 436 -4.64 -4.53 -17.13
C GLN A 436 -3.27 -4.22 -17.77
N TYR A 437 -3.24 -3.38 -18.81
CA TYR A 437 -2.05 -3.17 -19.63
C TYR A 437 -1.48 -1.75 -19.57
N LEU A 438 -2.11 -0.81 -18.85
CA LEU A 438 -1.51 0.48 -18.58
C LEU A 438 -0.17 0.23 -17.86
N PRO A 439 0.97 0.65 -18.42
CA PRO A 439 2.27 0.47 -17.79
C PRO A 439 2.24 1.06 -16.38
N PHE A 440 2.80 0.38 -15.38
CA PHE A 440 2.93 0.92 -14.03
C PHE A 440 4.29 0.57 -13.39
N PRO A 441 4.85 1.46 -12.57
CA PRO A 441 6.03 1.19 -11.76
C PRO A 441 5.82 0.01 -10.80
N THR A 442 6.91 -0.69 -10.48
CA THR A 442 6.89 -1.89 -9.62
C THR A 442 6.30 -1.65 -8.24
N GLU A 443 6.45 -0.44 -7.71
CA GLU A 443 5.98 0.02 -6.42
C GLU A 443 4.45 0.10 -6.37
N LEU A 444 3.79 0.27 -7.52
CA LEU A 444 2.33 0.33 -7.63
C LEU A 444 1.69 -1.05 -7.84
N ALA A 445 2.49 -2.07 -8.14
CA ALA A 445 2.00 -3.42 -8.41
C ALA A 445 1.08 -3.99 -7.32
N PRO A 446 1.35 -3.83 -6.00
CA PRO A 446 0.47 -4.35 -4.95
C PRO A 446 -0.94 -3.76 -5.00
N TYR A 447 -1.08 -2.48 -5.37
CA TYR A 447 -2.37 -1.80 -5.45
C TYR A 447 -3.13 -2.22 -6.71
N VAL A 448 -2.43 -2.35 -7.85
CA VAL A 448 -3.05 -2.79 -9.11
C VAL A 448 -3.52 -4.25 -9.03
N GLN A 449 -2.78 -5.12 -8.33
CA GLN A 449 -3.19 -6.51 -8.10
C GLN A 449 -4.54 -6.65 -7.39
N GLY A 450 -4.91 -5.67 -6.54
CA GLY A 450 -6.24 -5.62 -5.92
C GLY A 450 -7.38 -5.60 -6.93
N PHE A 451 -7.16 -5.02 -8.11
CA PHE A 451 -8.15 -4.96 -9.18
C PHE A 451 -8.25 -6.25 -10.01
N ALA A 452 -7.28 -7.16 -9.93
CA ALA A 452 -7.26 -8.39 -10.72
C ALA A 452 -8.51 -9.28 -10.51
N ALA A 453 -9.14 -9.18 -9.33
CA ALA A 453 -10.38 -9.87 -9.01
C ALA A 453 -11.57 -9.45 -9.88
N TYR A 454 -11.59 -8.20 -10.37
CA TYR A 454 -12.65 -7.69 -11.24
C TYR A 454 -12.62 -8.33 -12.63
N PHE A 455 -11.43 -8.61 -13.16
CA PHE A 455 -11.25 -9.27 -14.45
C PHE A 455 -11.47 -10.79 -14.34
N SER A 456 -11.10 -11.38 -13.21
CA SER A 456 -11.14 -12.85 -13.00
C SER A 456 -12.57 -13.43 -12.89
N LYS A 457 -13.57 -12.64 -12.47
CA LYS A 457 -14.95 -13.14 -12.32
C LYS A 457 -15.67 -13.38 -13.64
N ASN A 458 -15.18 -12.80 -14.75
CA ASN A 458 -15.77 -12.94 -16.09
C ASN A 458 -14.75 -13.18 -17.21
N GLY A 459 -13.46 -13.32 -16.90
CA GLY A 459 -12.40 -13.50 -17.88
C GLY A 459 -12.44 -14.91 -18.46
N SER A 460 -12.57 -15.02 -19.78
CA SER A 460 -12.39 -16.30 -20.47
C SER A 460 -10.98 -16.83 -20.14
N GLN A 461 -10.82 -18.15 -20.01
CA GLN A 461 -9.51 -18.78 -19.77
C GLN A 461 -8.43 -18.34 -20.78
N GLU A 462 -8.83 -17.78 -21.92
CA GLU A 462 -7.95 -17.22 -22.94
C GLU A 462 -7.22 -15.95 -22.48
N VAL A 463 -7.86 -15.06 -21.70
CA VAL A 463 -7.22 -13.84 -21.20
C VAL A 463 -6.13 -14.17 -20.18
N LEU A 464 -6.37 -15.16 -19.31
CA LEU A 464 -5.35 -15.67 -18.39
C LEU A 464 -4.19 -16.38 -19.12
N LYS A 465 -4.47 -17.06 -20.24
CA LYS A 465 -3.42 -17.65 -21.09
C LYS A 465 -2.63 -16.57 -21.81
N LEU A 466 -3.28 -15.52 -22.31
CA LEU A 466 -2.63 -14.36 -22.92
C LEU A 466 -1.72 -13.66 -21.91
N HIS A 467 -2.19 -13.45 -20.69
CA HIS A 467 -1.39 -12.82 -19.64
C HIS A 467 -0.13 -13.63 -19.31
N LYS A 468 -0.26 -14.96 -19.15
CA LYS A 468 0.90 -15.85 -18.97
C LYS A 468 1.86 -15.83 -20.16
N THR A 469 1.33 -15.70 -21.37
CA THR A 469 2.14 -15.65 -22.59
C THR A 469 2.89 -14.32 -22.69
N LEU A 470 2.22 -13.20 -22.37
CA LEU A 470 2.81 -11.87 -22.35
C LEU A 470 3.88 -11.74 -21.27
N ASP A 471 3.63 -12.25 -20.06
CA ASP A 471 4.63 -12.27 -18.99
C ASP A 471 5.85 -13.10 -19.38
N HIS A 472 5.62 -14.24 -20.04
CA HIS A 472 6.70 -15.07 -20.58
C HIS A 472 7.50 -14.34 -21.67
N GLN A 473 6.82 -13.65 -22.58
CA GLN A 473 7.47 -12.86 -23.63
C GLN A 473 8.26 -11.67 -23.05
N HIS A 474 7.72 -10.96 -22.06
CA HIS A 474 8.45 -9.89 -21.39
C HIS A 474 9.68 -10.40 -20.64
N GLN A 475 9.59 -11.56 -19.99
CA GLN A 475 10.75 -12.21 -19.38
C GLN A 475 11.81 -12.57 -20.42
N GLN A 476 11.40 -13.11 -21.58
CA GLN A 476 12.31 -13.42 -22.68
C GLN A 476 12.97 -12.16 -23.25
N ILE A 477 12.22 -11.07 -23.44
CA ILE A 477 12.76 -9.79 -23.91
C ILE A 477 13.82 -9.26 -22.94
N ARG A 478 13.54 -9.29 -21.62
CA ARG A 478 14.52 -8.87 -20.60
C ARG A 478 15.77 -9.76 -20.63
N GLN A 479 15.62 -11.07 -20.79
CA GLN A 479 16.75 -12.00 -20.94
C GLN A 479 17.57 -11.68 -22.19
N LEU A 480 16.92 -11.47 -23.33
CA LEU A 480 17.59 -11.12 -24.59
C LEU A 480 18.29 -9.76 -24.49
N GLN A 481 17.70 -8.77 -23.82
CA GLN A 481 18.34 -7.47 -23.58
C GLN A 481 19.57 -7.61 -22.68
N GLN A 482 19.50 -8.41 -21.60
CA GLN A 482 20.66 -8.71 -20.76
C GLN A 482 21.75 -9.45 -21.53
N GLU A 483 21.38 -10.42 -22.38
CA GLU A 483 22.32 -11.13 -23.24
C GLU A 483 22.96 -10.20 -24.28
N ASN A 484 22.19 -9.33 -24.92
CA ASN A 484 22.72 -8.31 -25.84
C ASN A 484 23.67 -7.34 -25.13
N GLY A 485 23.35 -6.92 -23.90
CA GLY A 485 24.26 -6.12 -23.08
C GLY A 485 25.58 -6.86 -22.82
N ARG A 486 25.50 -8.15 -22.44
CA ARG A 486 26.68 -9.00 -22.21
C ARG A 486 27.50 -9.21 -23.48
N LEU A 487 26.85 -9.44 -24.62
CA LEU A 487 27.52 -9.63 -25.91
C LEU A 487 28.17 -8.35 -26.40
N THR A 488 27.51 -7.20 -26.24
CA THR A 488 28.07 -5.88 -26.55
C THR A 488 29.32 -5.61 -25.71
N GLN A 489 29.28 -5.93 -24.41
CA GLN A 489 30.46 -5.82 -23.54
C GLN A 489 31.60 -6.73 -23.99
N LYS A 490 31.30 -7.98 -24.35
CA LYS A 490 32.29 -8.93 -24.89
C LYS A 490 32.88 -8.46 -26.22
N LEU A 491 32.06 -7.89 -27.11
CA LEU A 491 32.49 -7.27 -28.36
C LEU A 491 33.44 -6.10 -28.07
N GLY A 492 33.07 -5.22 -27.14
CA GLY A 492 33.95 -4.12 -26.71
C GLY A 492 35.30 -4.62 -26.20
N GLN A 493 35.30 -5.65 -25.34
CA GLN A 493 36.53 -6.28 -24.84
C GLN A 493 37.35 -6.94 -25.97
N ALA A 494 36.69 -7.59 -26.93
CA ALA A 494 37.36 -8.20 -28.08
C ALA A 494 37.97 -7.14 -29.00
N TYR A 495 37.28 -6.02 -29.24
CA TYR A 495 37.80 -4.90 -30.01
C TYR A 495 38.98 -4.22 -29.30
N SER A 496 38.89 -3.98 -27.99
CA SER A 496 40.03 -3.46 -27.21
C SER A 496 41.23 -4.41 -27.28
N ARG A 497 41.00 -5.72 -27.11
CA ARG A 497 42.06 -6.72 -27.21
C ARG A 497 42.65 -6.83 -28.61
N ASN A 498 41.84 -6.73 -29.66
CA ASN A 498 42.32 -6.67 -31.03
C ASN A 498 43.16 -5.41 -31.25
N SER A 499 42.73 -4.26 -30.75
CA SER A 499 43.51 -3.02 -30.83
C SER A 499 44.85 -3.12 -30.07
N GLU A 500 44.86 -3.72 -28.88
CA GLU A 500 46.08 -4.00 -28.12
C GLU A 500 47.02 -4.97 -28.87
N LEU A 501 46.46 -6.03 -29.46
CA LEU A 501 47.22 -6.99 -30.26
C LEU A 501 47.74 -6.37 -31.56
N GLU A 502 46.99 -5.48 -32.20
CA GLU A 502 47.42 -4.71 -33.37
C GLU A 502 48.56 -3.77 -32.98
N GLN A 503 48.44 -3.02 -31.90
CA GLN A 503 49.51 -2.16 -31.38
C GLN A 503 50.76 -2.98 -30.99
N ALA A 504 50.58 -4.13 -30.36
CA ALA A 504 51.67 -5.05 -30.04
C ALA A 504 52.31 -5.65 -31.30
N SER A 505 51.52 -5.96 -32.33
CA SER A 505 52.01 -6.45 -33.63
C SER A 505 52.77 -5.38 -34.42
N VAL A 506 52.35 -4.12 -34.32
CA VAL A 506 53.05 -2.97 -34.90
C VAL A 506 54.41 -2.80 -34.22
N ASN A 507 54.46 -2.93 -32.88
CA ASN A 507 55.70 -2.86 -32.11
C ASN A 507 56.63 -4.08 -32.33
N LEU A 508 56.07 -5.27 -32.60
CA LEU A 508 56.86 -6.46 -32.99
C LEU A 508 57.34 -6.39 -34.45
N SER A 509 56.68 -5.63 -35.32
CA SER A 509 57.07 -5.47 -36.74
C SER A 509 58.11 -4.37 -36.98
N SER A 510 58.40 -3.54 -35.97
CA SER A 510 59.45 -2.51 -36.03
C SER A 510 60.85 -3.04 -35.74
N GLU A 511 61.00 -4.29 -35.29
CA GLU A 511 62.30 -4.96 -35.19
C GLU A 511 62.45 -5.96 -36.35
N VAL A 512 63.21 -5.53 -37.37
CA VAL A 512 63.64 -6.31 -38.54
C VAL A 512 62.57 -6.56 -39.63
N ARG A 513 62.08 -5.48 -40.26
CA ARG A 513 61.68 -5.56 -41.67
C ARG A 513 62.80 -4.99 -42.54
N ASN A 514 63.32 -5.85 -43.42
CA ASN A 514 64.42 -5.54 -44.32
C ASN A 514 63.99 -4.39 -45.26
N LYS A 515 64.77 -3.30 -45.33
CA LYS A 515 64.43 -2.12 -46.17
C LYS A 515 64.20 -2.45 -47.66
N GLY A 516 64.69 -3.61 -48.13
CA GLY A 516 64.44 -4.12 -49.47
C GLY A 516 62.99 -4.55 -49.74
N ASP A 517 62.28 -5.07 -48.74
CA ASP A 517 60.89 -5.54 -48.90
C ASP A 517 59.91 -4.36 -48.95
N ILE A 518 60.20 -3.29 -48.22
CA ILE A 518 59.43 -2.05 -48.24
C ILE A 518 59.51 -1.39 -49.63
N LEU A 519 60.69 -1.37 -50.24
CA LEU A 519 60.89 -0.85 -51.60
C LEU A 519 60.18 -1.72 -52.66
N LYS A 520 60.22 -3.05 -52.51
CA LYS A 520 59.48 -3.98 -53.39
C LYS A 520 57.97 -3.81 -53.28
N ILE A 521 57.44 -3.64 -52.07
CA ILE A 521 56.00 -3.41 -51.86
C ILE A 521 55.58 -2.05 -52.42
N GLN A 522 56.40 -1.00 -52.31
CA GLN A 522 56.11 0.28 -52.94
C GLN A 522 56.14 0.20 -54.47
N GLN A 523 57.11 -0.51 -55.05
CA GLN A 523 57.16 -0.75 -56.50
C GLN A 523 55.94 -1.55 -56.99
N LEU A 524 55.54 -2.61 -56.27
CA LEU A 524 54.37 -3.41 -56.61
C LEU A 524 53.06 -2.64 -56.45
N LYS A 525 52.95 -1.77 -55.45
CA LYS A 525 51.78 -0.89 -55.28
C LYS A 525 51.67 0.15 -56.40
N GLY A 526 52.78 0.73 -56.83
CA GLY A 526 52.82 1.63 -57.99
C GLY A 526 52.39 0.91 -59.28
N LEU A 527 52.87 -0.30 -59.50
CA LEU A 527 52.50 -1.13 -60.66
C LEU A 527 51.00 -1.52 -60.65
N ILE A 528 50.43 -1.76 -59.46
CA ILE A 528 49.00 -2.05 -59.29
C ILE A 528 48.14 -0.81 -59.53
N GLU A 529 48.60 0.38 -59.12
CA GLU A 529 47.93 1.64 -59.44
C GLU A 529 47.96 1.92 -60.95
N GLU A 530 49.10 1.72 -61.61
CA GLU A 530 49.23 1.86 -63.07
C GLU A 530 48.27 0.89 -63.80
N LEU A 531 48.23 -0.39 -63.39
CA LEU A 531 47.31 -1.39 -63.93
C LEU A 531 45.83 -1.06 -63.68
N LYS A 532 45.49 -0.51 -62.50
CA LYS A 532 44.13 -0.06 -62.19
C LYS A 532 43.73 1.16 -63.01
N THR A 533 44.64 2.11 -63.24
CA THR A 533 44.38 3.26 -64.10
C THR A 533 44.20 2.85 -65.55
N GLU A 534 45.01 1.93 -66.07
CA GLU A 534 44.81 1.40 -67.43
C GLU A 534 43.51 0.61 -67.57
N LEU A 535 43.15 -0.23 -66.58
CA LEU A 535 41.87 -0.93 -66.56
C LEU A 535 40.68 0.04 -66.57
N SER A 536 40.75 1.12 -65.78
CA SER A 536 39.69 2.12 -65.72
C SER A 536 39.49 2.92 -67.01
N LEU A 537 40.53 3.04 -67.85
CA LEU A 537 40.45 3.69 -69.16
C LEU A 537 39.87 2.78 -70.26
N VAL A 538 39.91 1.45 -70.06
CA VAL A 538 39.43 0.44 -71.02
C VAL A 538 37.98 0.00 -70.74
N THR A 539 37.50 0.10 -69.51
CA THR A 539 36.08 -0.14 -69.18
C THR A 539 35.19 1.04 -69.58
N VAL A 540 34.54 0.93 -70.74
CA VAL A 540 33.41 1.78 -71.13
C VAL A 540 32.26 1.59 -70.12
N PRO A 541 31.57 2.66 -69.67
CA PRO A 541 30.42 2.51 -68.78
C PRO A 541 29.25 1.88 -69.56
N LEU A 542 28.74 0.75 -69.09
CA LEU A 542 27.39 0.30 -69.41
C LEU A 542 26.44 1.14 -68.54
N GLU A 543 25.59 1.91 -69.22
CA GLU A 543 24.44 2.59 -68.63
C GLU A 543 23.51 1.54 -68.00
N GLU A 544 23.25 1.66 -66.69
CA GLU A 544 22.12 0.96 -66.07
C GLU A 544 20.85 1.74 -66.42
N GLU A 545 20.10 1.21 -67.38
CA GLU A 545 18.73 1.64 -67.69
C GLU A 545 17.81 1.36 -66.51
N GLU A 546 17.11 2.39 -66.05
CA GLU A 546 15.83 2.28 -65.37
C GLU A 546 14.81 1.64 -66.33
N GLN A 547 14.34 0.42 -66.00
CA GLN A 547 13.05 -0.09 -66.50
C GLN A 547 12.28 -0.77 -65.37
N THR A 548 11.47 0.03 -64.69
CA THR A 548 10.19 -0.43 -64.12
C THR A 548 9.22 -0.65 -65.29
N GLU A 549 9.07 -1.89 -65.74
CA GLU A 549 7.90 -2.32 -66.52
C GLU A 549 6.99 -3.18 -65.64
N GLU A 550 5.71 -2.80 -65.62
CA GLU A 550 4.60 -3.54 -65.03
C GLU A 550 4.50 -4.96 -65.62
N MET A 551 4.75 -5.99 -64.81
CA MET A 551 4.33 -7.34 -65.17
C MET A 551 2.87 -7.56 -64.74
N LEU A 552 1.98 -7.43 -65.72
CA LEU A 552 0.65 -8.04 -65.74
C LEU A 552 0.77 -9.56 -65.52
N LEU A 553 0.30 -10.04 -64.36
CA LEU A 553 0.04 -11.46 -64.12
C LEU A 553 -1.23 -11.86 -64.89
N THR A 554 -1.03 -12.33 -66.13
CA THR A 554 -2.02 -13.16 -66.83
C THR A 554 -1.91 -14.59 -66.31
N GLU A 555 -2.89 -15.04 -65.52
CA GLU A 555 -3.08 -16.45 -65.19
C GLU A 555 -3.65 -17.19 -66.41
N GLU A 556 -2.79 -17.84 -67.20
CA GLU A 556 -3.24 -18.94 -68.07
C GLU A 556 -3.13 -20.27 -67.31
N ARG A 557 -4.29 -20.79 -66.90
CA ARG A 557 -4.43 -22.15 -66.37
C ARG A 557 -4.24 -23.17 -67.49
N ILE A 558 -3.08 -23.80 -67.56
CA ILE A 558 -2.90 -25.05 -68.30
C ILE A 558 -3.50 -26.18 -67.44
N LYS A 559 -4.55 -26.83 -67.95
CA LYS A 559 -5.07 -28.08 -67.39
C LYS A 559 -4.08 -29.20 -67.68
N GLN A 560 -3.38 -29.70 -66.66
CA GLN A 560 -2.63 -30.96 -66.77
C GLN A 560 -3.43 -32.09 -66.12
N GLU A 561 -3.41 -33.26 -66.78
CA GLU A 561 -4.06 -34.49 -66.33
C GLU A 561 -3.45 -34.96 -64.99
N PRO A 562 -4.24 -35.55 -64.08
CA PRO A 562 -3.75 -35.94 -62.77
C PRO A 562 -2.72 -37.07 -62.89
N ILE A 563 -1.45 -36.76 -62.62
CA ILE A 563 -0.38 -37.73 -62.47
C ILE A 563 -0.65 -38.51 -61.18
N THR A 564 -0.78 -39.83 -61.26
CA THR A 564 -0.90 -40.69 -60.07
C THR A 564 0.39 -40.64 -59.25
N ILE A 565 0.27 -40.43 -57.93
CA ILE A 565 1.37 -40.30 -56.95
C ILE A 565 2.43 -41.40 -57.13
N GLU A 566 2.00 -42.61 -57.47
CA GLU A 566 2.84 -43.79 -57.67
C GLU A 566 3.83 -43.65 -58.85
N GLY A 567 3.47 -42.91 -59.91
CA GLY A 567 4.33 -42.70 -61.07
C GLY A 567 5.38 -41.60 -60.85
N PHE A 568 5.11 -40.62 -60.00
CA PHE A 568 6.02 -39.48 -59.76
C PHE A 568 7.21 -39.84 -58.86
N PHE A 569 6.96 -40.73 -57.90
CA PHE A 569 7.94 -41.11 -56.87
C PHE A 569 8.64 -42.45 -57.13
N GLN A 570 8.27 -43.21 -58.17
CA GLN A 570 8.84 -44.54 -58.44
C GLN A 570 10.38 -44.52 -58.46
N GLU A 571 10.97 -45.44 -57.70
CA GLU A 571 12.41 -45.65 -57.46
C GLU A 571 13.17 -44.51 -56.77
N LYS A 572 12.49 -43.43 -56.35
CA LYS A 572 13.15 -42.29 -55.70
C LYS A 572 13.26 -42.44 -54.18
N LYS A 573 14.31 -41.85 -53.62
CA LYS A 573 14.53 -41.67 -52.18
C LYS A 573 14.08 -40.29 -51.74
N ILE A 574 13.05 -40.25 -50.91
CA ILE A 574 12.44 -39.01 -50.41
C ILE A 574 12.90 -38.78 -48.98
N LEU A 575 13.60 -37.68 -48.72
CA LEU A 575 14.03 -37.29 -47.38
C LEU A 575 13.09 -36.24 -46.79
N ILE A 576 12.49 -36.54 -45.64
CA ILE A 576 11.67 -35.59 -44.88
C ILE A 576 12.47 -35.10 -43.67
N LEU A 577 12.73 -33.79 -43.63
CA LEU A 577 13.45 -33.11 -42.56
C LEU A 577 12.46 -32.38 -41.63
N GLY A 578 12.44 -32.80 -40.37
CA GLY A 578 11.65 -32.17 -39.31
C GLY A 578 10.79 -33.15 -38.50
N GLY A 579 10.86 -33.01 -37.17
CA GLY A 579 10.08 -33.80 -36.21
C GLY A 579 10.68 -35.18 -35.92
N ASN A 580 10.54 -35.66 -34.68
CA ASN A 580 11.04 -36.98 -34.27
C ASN A 580 10.06 -38.08 -34.71
N ARG A 581 10.43 -38.84 -35.75
CA ARG A 581 9.65 -39.97 -36.27
C ARG A 581 10.43 -41.26 -36.01
N GLY A 582 10.10 -41.94 -34.92
CA GLY A 582 10.90 -43.03 -34.34
C GLY A 582 10.99 -44.35 -35.12
N LYS A 583 10.65 -44.40 -36.42
CA LYS A 583 10.86 -45.58 -37.26
C LYS A 583 11.14 -45.17 -38.71
N GLN A 584 12.38 -45.36 -39.14
CA GLN A 584 12.72 -45.39 -40.56
C GLN A 584 12.14 -46.66 -41.21
N ILE A 585 11.58 -46.48 -42.41
CA ILE A 585 11.22 -47.49 -43.42
C ILE A 585 9.91 -48.26 -43.19
N LYS A 586 8.93 -47.92 -44.04
CA LYS A 586 8.26 -48.94 -44.85
C LYS A 586 8.61 -48.64 -46.30
N GLU A 587 9.06 -49.65 -47.04
CA GLU A 587 8.95 -49.65 -48.50
C GLU A 587 7.46 -49.74 -48.83
N GLU A 588 6.80 -48.60 -48.98
CA GLU A 588 5.45 -48.53 -49.49
C GLU A 588 5.54 -48.16 -50.97
N ASN A 589 5.05 -49.07 -51.83
CA ASN A 589 4.74 -48.82 -53.23
C ASN A 589 5.84 -48.13 -54.06
N GLY A 590 7.03 -48.74 -54.14
CA GLY A 590 8.02 -48.40 -55.17
C GLY A 590 8.91 -47.19 -54.87
N TYR A 591 8.85 -46.56 -53.70
CA TYR A 591 9.75 -45.48 -53.29
C TYR A 591 10.19 -45.63 -51.82
N THR A 592 11.30 -44.96 -51.46
CA THR A 592 11.87 -45.07 -50.10
C THR A 592 11.77 -43.74 -49.36
N ILE A 593 11.19 -43.75 -48.16
CA ILE A 593 11.11 -42.55 -47.31
C ILE A 593 12.19 -42.61 -46.22
N LEU A 594 13.03 -41.58 -46.21
CA LEU A 594 14.04 -41.31 -45.20
C LEU A 594 13.54 -40.14 -44.33
N THR A 595 13.81 -40.19 -43.02
CA THR A 595 13.40 -39.13 -42.08
C THR A 595 14.53 -38.73 -41.16
N HIS A 596 14.67 -37.43 -40.91
CA HIS A 596 15.62 -36.87 -39.95
C HIS A 596 14.98 -35.74 -39.13
N ASP A 597 15.37 -35.56 -37.86
CA ASP A 597 14.71 -34.62 -36.95
C ASP A 597 15.00 -33.14 -37.29
N GLY A 598 16.17 -32.87 -37.89
CA GLY A 598 16.62 -31.55 -38.33
C GLY A 598 16.81 -30.51 -37.21
N ARG A 599 16.91 -30.95 -35.95
CA ARG A 599 17.25 -30.10 -34.79
C ARG A 599 18.76 -30.00 -34.60
N ILE A 600 19.51 -31.03 -34.98
CA ILE A 600 20.97 -31.09 -34.89
C ILE A 600 21.53 -31.43 -36.27
N LEU A 601 22.64 -30.78 -36.65
CA LEU A 601 23.40 -31.09 -37.86
C LEU A 601 24.45 -32.16 -37.54
N ASP A 602 24.02 -33.40 -37.40
CA ASP A 602 24.90 -34.53 -37.13
C ASP A 602 25.42 -35.16 -38.46
N PRO A 603 26.40 -36.08 -38.42
CA PRO A 603 26.87 -36.74 -39.64
C PRO A 603 25.76 -37.46 -40.42
N ALA A 604 24.76 -38.00 -39.72
CA ALA A 604 23.62 -38.69 -40.33
C ALA A 604 22.76 -37.73 -41.18
N PHE A 605 22.56 -36.49 -40.75
CA PHE A 605 21.88 -35.45 -41.52
C PHE A 605 22.52 -35.26 -42.91
N TYR A 606 23.84 -35.13 -42.96
CA TYR A 606 24.58 -34.93 -44.22
C TYR A 606 24.62 -36.19 -45.10
N GLU A 607 24.71 -37.38 -44.50
CA GLU A 607 24.63 -38.64 -45.23
C GLU A 607 23.25 -38.81 -45.88
N LEU A 608 22.18 -38.52 -45.15
CA LEU A 608 20.82 -38.61 -45.66
C LEU A 608 20.58 -37.63 -46.82
N LEU A 609 21.04 -36.36 -46.69
CA LEU A 609 20.99 -35.37 -47.76
C LEU A 609 21.68 -35.84 -49.05
N LYS A 610 22.85 -36.49 -48.93
CA LYS A 610 23.57 -37.06 -50.08
C LYS A 610 22.79 -38.19 -50.75
N THR A 611 22.14 -39.04 -49.97
CA THR A 611 21.42 -40.21 -50.50
C THR A 611 20.02 -39.93 -51.05
N ALA A 612 19.43 -38.77 -50.74
CA ALA A 612 18.08 -38.42 -51.15
C ALA A 612 18.03 -37.90 -52.59
N ASP A 613 16.98 -38.24 -53.33
CA ASP A 613 16.68 -37.68 -54.66
C ASP A 613 15.72 -36.49 -54.54
N ILE A 614 14.85 -36.50 -53.52
CA ILE A 614 13.89 -35.42 -53.23
C ILE A 614 14.03 -35.05 -51.75
N ILE A 615 14.12 -33.74 -51.47
CA ILE A 615 14.20 -33.22 -50.11
C ILE A 615 12.89 -32.50 -49.77
N ILE A 616 12.31 -32.81 -48.61
CA ILE A 616 11.08 -32.18 -48.11
C ILE A 616 11.37 -31.61 -46.73
N VAL A 617 11.15 -30.31 -46.54
CA VAL A 617 11.38 -29.60 -45.29
C VAL A 617 10.06 -29.27 -44.61
N LEU A 618 9.91 -29.72 -43.36
CA LEU A 618 8.77 -29.38 -42.52
C LEU A 618 9.06 -28.09 -41.76
N THR A 619 8.59 -26.98 -42.30
CA THR A 619 8.98 -25.61 -41.88
C THR A 619 8.73 -25.33 -40.39
N HIS A 620 7.74 -25.97 -39.79
CA HIS A 620 7.41 -25.81 -38.36
C HIS A 620 8.17 -26.77 -37.42
N LEU A 621 8.87 -27.78 -37.95
CA LEU A 621 9.44 -28.88 -37.16
C LEU A 621 10.94 -29.09 -37.39
N ILE A 622 11.61 -28.15 -38.05
CA ILE A 622 13.05 -28.14 -38.33
C ILE A 622 13.72 -26.92 -37.67
N SER A 623 15.01 -27.00 -37.33
CA SER A 623 15.76 -25.80 -36.96
C SER A 623 16.00 -24.90 -38.19
N HIS A 624 15.95 -23.58 -38.01
CA HIS A 624 16.21 -22.62 -39.09
C HIS A 624 17.57 -22.87 -39.75
N ARG A 625 18.59 -23.21 -38.96
CA ARG A 625 19.92 -23.56 -39.45
C ARG A 625 19.92 -24.79 -40.35
N ALA A 626 19.25 -25.87 -39.96
CA ALA A 626 19.18 -27.09 -40.79
C ALA A 626 18.33 -26.90 -42.05
N MET A 627 17.32 -26.03 -42.01
CA MET A 627 16.57 -25.64 -43.20
C MET A 627 17.46 -24.92 -44.22
N TRP A 628 18.25 -23.94 -43.78
CA TRP A 628 19.17 -23.21 -44.67
C TRP A 628 20.26 -24.14 -45.22
N GLU A 629 20.82 -25.00 -44.40
CA GLU A 629 21.81 -26.00 -44.83
C GLU A 629 21.22 -26.95 -45.89
N ALA A 630 20.01 -27.46 -45.68
CA ALA A 630 19.33 -28.32 -46.64
C ALA A 630 19.02 -27.60 -47.95
N LYS A 631 18.63 -26.32 -47.88
CA LYS A 631 18.38 -25.47 -49.05
C LYS A 631 19.66 -25.22 -49.84
N GLU A 632 20.74 -24.85 -49.17
CA GLU A 632 22.05 -24.64 -49.80
C GLU A 632 22.54 -25.93 -50.47
N PHE A 633 22.47 -27.06 -49.77
CA PHE A 633 22.84 -28.37 -50.31
C PHE A 633 22.00 -28.75 -51.52
N ALA A 634 20.68 -28.54 -51.47
CA ALA A 634 19.78 -28.83 -52.58
C ALA A 634 20.09 -27.99 -53.83
N ILE A 635 20.47 -26.72 -53.65
CA ILE A 635 20.89 -25.85 -54.76
C ILE A 635 22.23 -26.32 -55.35
N LEU A 636 23.20 -26.66 -54.50
CA LEU A 636 24.54 -27.07 -54.94
C LEU A 636 24.53 -28.41 -55.71
N GLU A 637 23.66 -29.34 -55.30
CA GLU A 637 23.57 -30.69 -55.89
C GLU A 637 22.40 -30.82 -56.89
N GLU A 638 21.75 -29.70 -57.25
CA GLU A 638 20.60 -29.63 -58.16
C GLU A 638 19.44 -30.59 -57.79
N LYS A 639 19.19 -30.75 -56.49
CA LYS A 639 18.13 -31.63 -55.96
C LYS A 639 16.84 -30.85 -55.73
N PRO A 640 15.66 -31.38 -56.11
CA PRO A 640 14.39 -30.75 -55.82
C PRO A 640 14.12 -30.70 -54.31
N ILE A 641 13.83 -29.49 -53.82
CA ILE A 641 13.48 -29.22 -52.41
C ILE A 641 12.09 -28.61 -52.29
N TYR A 642 11.26 -29.21 -51.45
CA TYR A 642 9.89 -28.77 -51.19
C TYR A 642 9.70 -28.38 -49.73
N TYR A 643 8.83 -27.41 -49.47
CA TYR A 643 8.49 -26.95 -48.13
C TYR A 643 7.04 -27.29 -47.84
N SER A 644 6.78 -28.00 -46.75
CA SER A 644 5.42 -28.36 -46.35
C SER A 644 5.16 -27.94 -44.91
N ALA A 645 3.96 -27.43 -44.67
CA ALA A 645 3.45 -27.16 -43.32
C ALA A 645 2.79 -28.41 -42.69
N PHE A 646 2.50 -29.44 -43.49
CA PHE A 646 1.81 -30.64 -43.04
C PHE A 646 2.75 -31.60 -42.32
N THR A 647 2.20 -32.39 -41.40
CA THR A 647 2.95 -33.41 -40.66
C THR A 647 2.62 -34.84 -41.12
N ASN A 648 1.52 -35.03 -41.85
CA ASN A 648 1.07 -36.33 -42.31
C ASN A 648 1.75 -36.73 -43.64
N ILE A 649 2.43 -37.89 -43.69
CA ILE A 649 3.26 -38.30 -44.85
C ILE A 649 2.42 -38.44 -46.13
N PRO A 650 1.28 -39.15 -46.17
CA PRO A 650 0.40 -39.17 -47.34
C PRO A 650 0.00 -37.78 -47.85
N THR A 651 -0.30 -36.85 -46.94
CA THR A 651 -0.68 -35.47 -47.30
C THR A 651 0.50 -34.72 -47.91
N ILE A 652 1.68 -34.83 -47.30
CA ILE A 652 2.94 -34.25 -47.81
C ILE A 652 3.22 -34.77 -49.23
N LEU A 653 3.14 -36.09 -49.45
CA LEU A 653 3.42 -36.70 -50.75
C LEU A 653 2.39 -36.28 -51.81
N SER A 654 1.11 -36.15 -51.44
CA SER A 654 0.08 -35.66 -52.35
C SER A 654 0.25 -34.19 -52.71
N GLU A 655 0.75 -33.37 -51.80
CA GLU A 655 1.03 -31.95 -52.06
C GLU A 655 2.20 -31.83 -53.03
N VAL A 656 3.30 -32.56 -52.76
CA VAL A 656 4.50 -32.53 -53.61
C VAL A 656 4.22 -33.08 -55.02
N ALA A 657 3.39 -34.12 -55.16
CA ALA A 657 3.02 -34.66 -56.47
C ALA A 657 2.13 -33.73 -57.31
N ASN A 658 1.42 -32.78 -56.67
CA ASN A 658 0.51 -31.85 -57.34
C ASN A 658 1.12 -30.47 -57.59
N LEU A 659 2.35 -30.22 -57.16
CA LEU A 659 3.07 -28.99 -57.47
C LEU A 659 3.59 -29.06 -58.92
N PRO A 660 3.35 -28.04 -59.76
CA PRO A 660 3.95 -27.99 -61.09
C PRO A 660 5.46 -27.95 -60.95
N SER A 661 6.14 -28.92 -61.59
CA SER A 661 7.61 -29.05 -61.60
C SER A 661 8.31 -27.92 -62.31
#